data_AF-A0A6J2BJF7-F1
#
_entry.id   AF-A0A6J2BJF7-F1
#
_cell.length_a   1.000
_cell.length_b   1.000
_cell.length_c   1.000
_cell.angle_alpha   90.00
_cell.angle_beta   90.00
_cell.angle_gamma   90.00
#
_symmetry.space_group_name_H-M   'P 1'
#
loop_
_entity.id
_entity.type
_entity.pdbx_description
1 polymer ?
#
loop_
_entity_poly.entity_id
_entity_poly.type
_entity_poly.pdbx_seq_one_letter_code
_entity_poly.pdbx_strand_id
1 'polypeptide(L)'
;MDGMLMVFEQESYAFGRFLPGSLLPGPLAYSSRTDSFITVSSCRQVESYKYQVLAFATDADKRQETEQQKLGSGKRLVVDWTLNIGEQALDICIVSFNQSASSVFVLGERNFFCLKDNGQIRFMKKLDCSPSCFLPYCSVSEGTTNTLIGNHNNMLHIYQDVTLKWATQLPHIPVAVRVGCLHDLKGVIVTLSDDGHLQCSYLGTDPSLFQAPKVESRELHYDELDIELKELQKIIKDVNKSQGVWPMTEREDDLKVSAMVSPNFDSVSQATDVEVGTDLVPSVTVKVTLQNRLALQKAKLSVYVQPPLVLTCDQFTFEFMAPEMSRTVSFSVYLKGSYTPPQLEGNAVVSYSRPSDRNPDGIPRVIQCKFRLPLKLICLPGQPSKTASHKLTIDTNKSPVSLLSLFPGFANLSEDDQVNVMGFHFLGGSRVTLLASKTSQRYRIQSEQFEDLWLITNELIIRLQEYFEKQGIKDFACSFSGSMPLQEYFELIDHHFELRINGEKLEELLSERAIQFRAIQRRLLTRFKDKTPAPLQHLDTLLDGTYKQVIALADAVEENQDNLFQSFTKLRSATHLVILLIGLWQKLSPDQVAILEAAFLPLQQDTQELGWEETVDAAISHLLKTCLSKSSKEQALNLSSQLNIPKDTSRLKKHITLLCDRLAKGGRLCLSTDAAAPQTIVMPGGCTAIPESDLEERSIEQDSTELFTNHKHLIVETPMPEVSPLQGVSE
;
A
#
# COMPACT_ATOMS: atom_id res chain seq x y z
N MET A 1 56.63 1.87 15.36
CA MET A 1 55.20 1.44 15.29
C MET A 1 54.61 1.31 16.69
N ASP A 2 55.44 0.93 17.65
CA ASP A 2 55.23 0.77 19.10
C ASP A 2 55.29 2.08 19.92
N GLY A 3 55.32 3.26 19.29
CA GLY A 3 55.27 4.54 19.99
C GLY A 3 56.60 5.06 20.58
N MET A 4 57.75 4.55 20.11
CA MET A 4 59.07 5.08 20.47
C MET A 4 59.54 6.18 19.51
N LEU A 5 59.99 7.31 20.05
CA LEU A 5 60.70 8.35 19.31
C LEU A 5 62.20 8.06 19.33
N MET A 6 62.81 7.87 18.16
CA MET A 6 64.26 7.75 18.00
C MET A 6 64.80 8.99 17.30
N VAL A 7 65.72 9.70 17.95
CA VAL A 7 66.30 10.95 17.45
C VAL A 7 67.69 10.65 16.88
N PHE A 8 67.90 11.08 15.63
CA PHE A 8 69.16 10.96 14.92
C PHE A 8 69.68 12.36 14.58
N GLU A 9 70.86 12.69 15.08
CA GLU A 9 71.57 13.91 14.73
C GLU A 9 72.49 13.61 13.54
N GLN A 10 72.00 13.93 12.34
CA GLN A 10 72.66 13.66 11.06
C GLN A 10 73.04 12.18 10.91
N GLU A 11 74.31 11.84 11.12
CA GLU A 11 74.85 10.47 10.95
C GLU A 11 74.85 9.66 12.25
N SER A 12 74.56 10.29 13.39
CA SER A 12 74.69 9.68 14.71
C SER A 12 73.35 9.50 15.43
N TYR A 13 73.19 8.35 16.08
CA TYR A 13 72.06 8.13 17.00
C TYR A 13 72.28 8.94 18.28
N ALA A 14 71.33 9.82 18.61
CA ALA A 14 71.39 10.65 19.81
C ALA A 14 70.78 9.92 21.01
N PHE A 15 69.47 9.65 20.97
CA PHE A 15 68.74 8.92 22.02
C PHE A 15 67.37 8.46 21.49
N GLY A 16 66.65 7.66 22.29
CA GLY A 16 65.26 7.34 22.00
C GLY A 16 64.43 7.19 23.26
N ARG A 17 63.13 7.50 23.18
CA ARG A 17 62.18 7.51 24.30
C ARG A 17 60.83 6.95 23.90
N PHE A 18 60.21 6.18 24.79
CA PHE A 18 58.82 5.75 24.64
C PHE A 18 57.86 6.87 25.03
N LEU A 19 56.87 7.12 24.17
CA LEU A 19 55.78 8.03 24.49
C LEU A 19 54.78 7.37 25.44
N PRO A 20 54.31 8.08 26.48
CA PRO A 20 53.30 7.54 27.39
C PRO A 20 51.94 7.42 26.66
N GLY A 21 51.25 6.29 26.84
CA GLY A 21 49.85 6.16 26.41
C GLY A 21 49.61 6.02 24.90
N SER A 22 50.64 5.71 24.11
CA SER A 22 50.50 5.46 22.67
C SER A 22 50.12 4.00 22.38
N LEU A 23 48.82 3.73 22.12
CA LEU A 23 48.35 2.42 21.64
C LEU A 23 48.50 2.29 20.11
N LEU A 24 48.23 3.38 19.39
CA LEU A 24 48.40 3.50 17.94
C LEU A 24 49.28 4.71 17.62
N PRO A 25 50.11 4.65 16.56
CA PRO A 25 50.88 5.80 16.12
C PRO A 25 49.95 6.87 15.53
N GLY A 26 50.20 8.13 15.90
CA GLY A 26 49.54 9.30 15.32
C GLY A 26 50.51 10.19 14.54
N PRO A 27 50.02 11.26 13.89
CA PRO A 27 50.86 12.21 13.20
C PRO A 27 51.80 12.92 14.18
N LEU A 28 53.04 13.14 13.75
CA LEU A 28 54.10 13.76 14.54
C LEU A 28 54.69 14.94 13.77
N ALA A 29 54.77 16.10 14.41
CA ALA A 29 55.40 17.29 13.85
C ALA A 29 56.33 17.95 14.88
N TYR A 30 57.33 18.69 14.39
CA TYR A 30 58.29 19.42 15.23
C TYR A 30 58.07 20.93 15.10
N SER A 31 57.94 21.61 16.24
CA SER A 31 57.86 23.07 16.32
C SER A 31 59.25 23.64 16.59
N SER A 32 59.82 24.34 15.61
CA SER A 32 61.12 25.00 15.74
C SER A 32 61.12 26.19 16.71
N ARG A 33 59.96 26.85 16.90
CA ARG A 33 59.84 28.03 17.78
C ARG A 33 59.84 27.65 19.26
N THR A 34 59.12 26.59 19.61
CA THR A 34 58.99 26.13 21.00
C THR A 34 59.95 24.98 21.34
N ASP A 35 60.76 24.54 20.38
CA ASP A 35 61.68 23.40 20.52
C ASP A 35 60.96 22.17 21.11
N SER A 36 59.84 21.80 20.48
CA SER A 36 58.92 20.78 20.99
C SER A 36 58.37 19.89 19.87
N PHE A 37 58.25 18.59 20.15
CA PHE A 37 57.52 17.64 19.32
C PHE A 37 56.05 17.62 19.70
N ILE A 38 55.17 17.71 18.71
CA ILE A 38 53.72 17.68 18.89
C ILE A 38 53.20 16.44 18.19
N THR A 39 52.41 15.65 18.92
CA THR A 39 51.81 14.41 18.43
C THR A 39 50.35 14.33 18.86
N VAL A 40 49.55 13.51 18.17
CA VAL A 40 48.21 13.13 18.64
C VAL A 40 48.22 11.68 19.10
N SER A 41 47.94 11.47 20.38
CA SER A 41 47.85 10.13 20.97
C SER A 41 46.50 9.46 20.65
N SER A 42 46.47 8.13 20.73
CA SER A 42 45.26 7.31 20.57
C SER A 42 44.14 7.65 21.56
N CYS A 43 44.46 8.31 22.69
CA CYS A 43 43.47 8.84 23.63
C CYS A 43 42.82 10.16 23.17
N ARG A 44 43.04 10.58 21.91
CA ARG A 44 42.47 11.78 21.27
C ARG A 44 42.98 13.09 21.89
N GLN A 45 44.21 13.04 22.40
CA GLN A 45 44.90 14.18 23.00
C GLN A 45 46.05 14.62 22.10
N VAL A 46 46.10 15.92 21.80
CA VAL A 46 47.26 16.57 21.22
C VAL A 46 48.24 16.85 22.36
N GLU A 47 49.44 16.31 22.26
CA GLU A 47 50.45 16.32 23.30
C GLU A 47 51.72 17.01 22.77
N SER A 48 52.28 17.93 23.55
CA SER A 48 53.54 18.60 23.24
C SER A 48 54.64 18.15 24.20
N TYR A 49 55.77 17.74 23.65
CA TYR A 49 56.96 17.26 24.36
C TYR A 49 58.17 18.12 24.00
N LYS A 50 58.71 18.87 24.96
CA LYS A 50 59.93 19.66 24.76
C LYS A 50 61.13 18.76 24.45
N TYR A 51 61.95 19.15 23.47
CA TYR A 51 63.15 18.40 23.06
C TYR A 51 64.08 18.10 24.24
N GLN A 52 64.37 19.13 25.04
CA GLN A 52 65.20 19.02 26.24
C GLN A 52 64.65 17.99 27.23
N VAL A 53 63.33 17.96 27.45
CA VAL A 53 62.69 17.03 28.39
C VAL A 53 62.80 15.59 27.88
N LEU A 54 62.68 15.38 26.56
CA LEU A 54 62.89 14.07 25.94
C LEU A 54 64.36 13.62 26.05
N ALA A 55 65.31 14.52 25.81
CA ALA A 55 66.73 14.23 25.91
C ALA A 55 67.15 13.86 27.35
N PHE A 56 66.65 14.60 28.36
CA PHE A 56 66.96 14.38 29.77
C PHE A 56 66.13 13.28 30.45
N ALA A 57 65.03 12.83 29.86
CA ALA A 57 64.24 11.71 30.40
C ALA A 57 65.10 10.44 30.43
N THR A 58 64.85 9.56 31.40
CA THR A 58 65.53 8.26 31.52
C THR A 58 64.52 7.15 31.26
N ASP A 59 64.87 6.18 30.40
CA ASP A 59 63.99 5.05 30.11
C ASP A 59 63.77 4.22 31.38
N ALA A 60 62.51 3.85 31.65
CA ALA A 60 62.14 3.09 32.83
C ALA A 60 62.79 1.67 32.84
N ASP A 61 63.21 1.16 31.69
CA ASP A 61 63.67 -0.23 31.51
C ASP A 61 65.15 -0.48 31.83
N LYS A 62 65.96 0.55 32.10
CA LYS A 62 67.35 0.38 32.61
C LYS A 62 67.43 0.32 34.14
N ARG A 63 66.37 -0.10 34.83
CA ARG A 63 66.32 -0.25 36.31
C ARG A 63 66.79 -1.60 36.84
N GLN A 64 67.35 -2.47 36.01
CA GLN A 64 68.07 -3.64 36.47
C GLN A 64 69.57 -3.41 36.24
N GLU A 65 70.36 -3.66 37.29
CA GLU A 65 71.81 -3.53 37.39
C GLU A 65 72.34 -2.10 37.65
N THR A 66 72.28 -1.65 38.91
CA THR A 66 73.45 -1.52 39.82
C THR A 66 72.99 -0.81 41.10
N GLU A 67 72.86 -1.56 42.20
CA GLU A 67 72.73 -0.97 43.54
C GLU A 67 74.06 -0.34 43.94
N GLN A 68 74.23 0.96 43.70
CA GLN A 68 75.02 1.90 44.51
C GLN A 68 75.19 3.22 43.74
N GLN A 69 74.24 4.14 43.91
CA GLN A 69 74.47 5.59 44.01
C GLN A 69 73.11 6.30 44.18
N LYS A 70 72.77 6.59 45.44
CA LYS A 70 71.72 7.56 45.79
C LYS A 70 72.28 8.96 45.59
N LEU A 71 71.99 9.59 44.46
CA LEU A 71 71.61 11.01 44.33
C LEU A 71 71.29 11.30 42.84
N GLY A 72 70.00 11.33 42.51
CA GLY A 72 69.54 11.65 41.15
C GLY A 72 68.37 10.78 40.71
N SER A 73 67.19 11.00 41.29
CA SER A 73 65.94 10.41 40.77
C SER A 73 65.75 10.84 39.31
N GLY A 74 65.92 9.93 38.36
CA GLY A 74 65.63 10.16 36.95
C GLY A 74 64.20 10.70 36.77
N LYS A 75 64.05 11.82 36.05
CA LYS A 75 62.76 12.46 35.82
C LYS A 75 61.95 11.60 34.83
N ARG A 76 60.71 11.22 35.21
CA ARG A 76 59.74 10.62 34.30
C ARG A 76 59.49 11.59 33.14
N LEU A 77 59.22 11.08 31.94
CA LEU A 77 58.83 11.92 30.80
C LEU A 77 57.54 12.67 31.16
N VAL A 78 57.59 14.00 31.15
CA VAL A 78 56.46 14.87 31.46
C VAL A 78 56.05 15.60 30.19
N VAL A 79 54.75 15.59 29.89
CA VAL A 79 54.16 16.35 28.79
C VAL A 79 54.15 17.84 29.14
N ASP A 80 54.48 18.70 28.18
CA ASP A 80 54.46 20.16 28.38
C ASP A 80 53.02 20.69 28.49
N TRP A 81 52.17 20.29 27.55
CA TRP A 81 50.73 20.52 27.59
C TRP A 81 49.98 19.45 26.80
N THR A 82 48.71 19.27 27.16
CA THR A 82 47.79 18.33 26.51
C THR A 82 46.48 19.02 26.17
N LEU A 83 45.92 18.76 25.00
CA LEU A 83 44.60 19.23 24.58
C LEU A 83 43.75 18.07 24.05
N ASN A 84 42.59 17.83 24.65
CA ASN A 84 41.64 16.84 24.13
C ASN A 84 40.82 17.45 22.96
N ILE A 85 40.98 16.87 21.77
CA ILE A 85 40.30 17.32 20.55
C ILE A 85 39.06 16.46 20.20
N GLY A 86 38.78 15.41 20.97
CA GLY A 86 37.57 14.57 20.83
C GLY A 86 37.62 13.51 19.73
N GLU A 87 38.65 13.53 18.87
CA GLU A 87 38.89 12.57 17.78
C GLU A 87 40.38 12.39 17.48
N GLN A 88 40.72 11.48 16.57
CA GLN A 88 42.09 11.28 16.10
C GLN A 88 42.42 12.25 14.95
N ALA A 89 43.70 12.54 14.75
CA ALA A 89 44.19 13.38 13.67
C ALA A 89 44.78 12.56 12.54
N LEU A 90 44.49 12.97 11.30
CA LEU A 90 45.08 12.43 10.08
C LEU A 90 46.47 13.00 9.86
N ASP A 91 46.63 14.32 10.05
CA ASP A 91 47.89 15.01 9.77
C ASP A 91 48.05 16.24 10.70
N ILE A 92 49.30 16.61 10.99
CA ILE A 92 49.67 17.81 11.73
C ILE A 92 50.66 18.61 10.89
N CYS A 93 50.38 19.90 10.74
CA CYS A 93 51.29 20.83 10.07
C CYS A 93 51.54 22.06 10.95
N ILE A 94 52.82 22.34 11.22
CA ILE A 94 53.24 23.50 12.00
C ILE A 94 53.87 24.49 11.03
N VAL A 95 53.34 25.71 10.99
CA VAL A 95 53.78 26.72 10.04
C VAL A 95 54.05 28.06 10.72
N SER A 96 55.11 28.72 10.26
CA SER A 96 55.53 30.03 10.71
C SER A 96 55.90 30.89 9.50
N PHE A 97 54.88 31.48 8.85
CA PHE A 97 55.07 32.20 7.59
C PHE A 97 55.66 33.61 7.76
N ASN A 98 55.42 34.26 8.91
CA ASN A 98 56.00 35.55 9.30
C ASN A 98 56.42 35.43 10.77
N GLN A 99 57.58 36.00 11.15
CA GLN A 99 58.21 35.83 12.46
C GLN A 99 57.32 36.18 13.68
N SER A 100 56.13 36.75 13.48
CA SER A 100 55.22 37.23 14.53
C SER A 100 54.41 36.13 15.25
N ALA A 101 53.87 35.09 14.57
CA ALA A 101 53.02 34.08 15.22
C ALA A 101 53.16 32.68 14.61
N SER A 102 53.46 31.69 15.45
CA SER A 102 53.41 30.26 15.10
C SER A 102 51.99 29.74 15.36
N SER A 103 51.55 28.82 14.52
CA SER A 103 50.25 28.15 14.61
C SER A 103 50.43 26.68 14.31
N VAL A 104 49.85 25.84 15.16
CA VAL A 104 49.85 24.39 15.00
C VAL A 104 48.51 24.00 14.41
N PHE A 105 48.51 23.52 13.17
CA PHE A 105 47.30 23.05 12.52
C PHE A 105 47.19 21.53 12.67
N VAL A 106 46.00 21.09 13.06
CA VAL A 106 45.67 19.68 13.25
C VAL A 106 44.43 19.37 12.43
N LEU A 107 44.55 18.45 11.49
CA LEU A 107 43.42 17.94 10.73
C LEU A 107 42.91 16.66 11.39
N GLY A 108 41.75 16.76 12.03
CA GLY A 108 40.99 15.61 12.53
C GLY A 108 40.24 14.89 11.42
N GLU A 109 39.63 13.76 11.78
CA GLU A 109 38.73 13.01 10.88
C GLU A 109 37.47 13.79 10.49
N ARG A 110 36.99 14.71 11.35
CA ARG A 110 35.79 15.52 11.09
C ARG A 110 35.97 17.01 11.37
N ASN A 111 36.99 17.40 12.12
CA ASN A 111 37.22 18.78 12.52
C ASN A 111 38.63 19.24 12.13
N PHE A 112 38.74 20.51 11.80
CA PHE A 112 40.00 21.18 11.54
C PHE A 112 40.30 22.15 12.69
N PHE A 113 41.48 22.04 13.29
CA PHE A 113 41.91 22.84 14.44
C PHE A 113 43.14 23.68 14.10
N CYS A 114 43.15 24.91 14.62
CA CYS A 114 44.33 25.76 14.68
C CYS A 114 44.62 26.07 16.14
N LEU A 115 45.77 25.63 16.63
CA LEU A 115 46.22 25.79 18.01
C LEU A 115 47.31 26.85 18.09
N LYS A 116 47.36 27.54 19.24
CA LYS A 116 48.48 28.39 19.63
C LYS A 116 49.59 27.52 20.24
N ASP A 117 50.79 28.09 20.33
CA ASP A 117 51.96 27.44 20.93
C ASP A 117 51.76 26.98 22.40
N ASN A 118 50.82 27.59 23.11
CA ASN A 118 50.47 27.27 24.50
C ASN A 118 49.39 26.16 24.63
N GLY A 119 49.01 25.51 23.53
CA GLY A 119 47.99 24.44 23.51
C GLY A 119 46.54 24.93 23.52
N GLN A 120 46.29 26.24 23.48
CA GLN A 120 44.92 26.77 23.36
C GLN A 120 44.44 26.77 21.91
N ILE A 121 43.17 26.44 21.70
CA ILE A 121 42.51 26.53 20.39
C ILE A 121 42.41 28.01 19.99
N ARG A 122 43.00 28.38 18.85
CA ARG A 122 42.81 29.69 18.22
C ARG A 122 41.47 29.74 17.50
N PHE A 123 41.20 28.73 16.69
CA PHE A 123 39.91 28.51 16.03
C PHE A 123 39.74 27.03 15.69
N MET A 124 38.49 26.64 15.46
CA MET A 124 38.14 25.31 14.97
C MET A 124 37.02 25.41 13.92
N LYS A 125 37.04 24.51 12.94
CA LYS A 125 35.98 24.33 11.94
C LYS A 125 35.54 22.88 11.94
N LYS A 126 34.25 22.65 12.18
CA LYS A 126 33.63 21.35 11.90
C LYS A 126 33.49 21.19 10.39
N LEU A 127 34.05 20.14 9.82
CA LEU A 127 33.96 19.84 8.39
C LEU A 127 32.69 19.01 8.16
N ASP A 128 31.94 19.36 7.12
CA ASP A 128 30.72 18.64 6.74
C ASP A 128 31.04 17.39 5.90
N CYS A 129 32.29 17.28 5.44
CA CYS A 129 32.81 16.17 4.65
C CYS A 129 34.06 15.60 5.33
N SER A 130 34.38 14.33 5.01
CA SER A 130 35.60 13.68 5.51
C SER A 130 36.81 14.20 4.71
N PRO A 131 37.79 14.86 5.37
CA PRO A 131 38.98 15.33 4.71
C PRO A 131 39.95 14.16 4.48
N SER A 132 40.73 14.22 3.41
CA SER A 132 41.77 13.23 3.10
C SER A 132 43.16 13.75 3.44
N CYS A 133 43.46 15.00 3.10
CA CYS A 133 44.73 15.66 3.40
C CYS A 133 44.55 17.17 3.47
N PHE A 134 45.53 17.86 4.06
CA PHE A 134 45.53 19.32 4.09
C PHE A 134 46.93 19.90 3.98
N LEU A 135 47.00 21.19 3.62
CA LEU A 135 48.23 21.96 3.64
C LEU A 135 47.94 23.44 3.94
N PRO A 136 48.43 23.97 5.07
CA PRO A 136 48.49 25.40 5.27
C PRO A 136 49.61 26.03 4.43
N TYR A 137 49.33 27.16 3.78
CA TYR A 137 50.28 27.91 2.93
C TYR A 137 50.20 29.42 3.19
N CYS A 138 51.18 30.17 2.69
CA CYS A 138 51.29 31.61 2.94
C CYS A 138 50.01 32.35 2.51
N SER A 139 49.43 33.13 3.43
CA SER A 139 48.38 34.09 3.11
C SER A 139 48.96 35.39 2.56
N VAL A 140 48.18 36.09 1.76
CA VAL A 140 48.47 37.44 1.24
C VAL A 140 48.09 38.53 2.24
N SER A 141 47.28 38.21 3.25
CA SER A 141 46.76 39.14 4.25
C SER A 141 47.47 38.95 5.60
N GLU A 142 47.91 40.05 6.21
CA GLU A 142 48.59 40.04 7.51
C GLU A 142 47.73 39.36 8.59
N GLY A 143 48.32 38.39 9.29
CA GLY A 143 47.70 37.71 10.43
C GLY A 143 46.78 36.52 10.11
N THR A 144 46.46 36.27 8.84
CA THR A 144 45.63 35.11 8.42
C THR A 144 46.49 34.00 7.81
N THR A 145 45.99 32.75 7.81
CA THR A 145 46.64 31.64 7.11
C THR A 145 45.68 30.99 6.13
N ASN A 146 46.13 30.74 4.91
CA ASN A 146 45.34 29.99 3.93
C ASN A 146 45.61 28.50 4.10
N THR A 147 44.57 27.68 3.97
CA THR A 147 44.66 26.22 4.10
C THR A 147 43.93 25.56 2.95
N LEU A 148 44.61 24.62 2.29
CA LEU A 148 44.01 23.70 1.34
C LEU A 148 43.54 22.45 2.09
N ILE A 149 42.29 22.04 1.91
CA ILE A 149 41.75 20.79 2.45
C ILE A 149 41.17 19.99 1.30
N GLY A 150 41.72 18.80 1.05
CA GLY A 150 41.17 17.83 0.12
C GLY A 150 40.14 16.94 0.82
N ASN A 151 39.07 16.59 0.12
CA ASN A 151 38.02 15.69 0.62
C ASN A 151 37.98 14.38 -0.17
N HIS A 152 37.36 13.36 0.42
CA HIS A 152 37.05 12.09 -0.25
C HIS A 152 36.01 12.21 -1.39
N ASN A 153 35.32 13.35 -1.52
CA ASN A 153 34.37 13.62 -2.61
C ASN A 153 35.03 14.31 -3.83
N ASN A 154 36.32 14.10 -4.03
CA ASN A 154 37.11 14.74 -5.11
C ASN A 154 36.96 16.27 -5.14
N MET A 155 36.95 16.92 -3.97
CA MET A 155 36.82 18.37 -3.86
C MET A 155 37.99 18.94 -3.07
N LEU A 156 38.53 20.05 -3.56
CA LEU A 156 39.57 20.83 -2.88
C LEU A 156 38.97 22.15 -2.39
N HIS A 157 39.03 22.35 -1.08
CA HIS A 157 38.57 23.57 -0.43
C HIS A 157 39.75 24.44 -0.02
N ILE A 158 39.63 25.74 -0.29
CA ILE A 158 40.59 26.75 0.11
C ILE A 158 39.95 27.60 1.20
N TYR A 159 40.46 27.47 2.42
CA TYR A 159 40.04 28.23 3.58
C TYR A 159 41.03 29.35 3.89
N GLN A 160 40.52 30.53 4.23
CA GLN A 160 41.28 31.55 4.94
C GLN A 160 40.81 31.51 6.39
N ASP A 161 41.67 30.98 7.28
CA ASP A 161 41.32 30.55 8.64
C ASP A 161 40.10 29.60 8.67
N VAL A 162 38.90 30.12 8.90
CA VAL A 162 37.63 29.37 8.94
C VAL A 162 36.75 29.66 7.71
N THR A 163 37.03 30.74 6.98
CA THR A 163 36.20 31.23 5.89
C THR A 163 36.55 30.51 4.59
N LEU A 164 35.59 29.83 3.97
CA LEU A 164 35.77 29.23 2.65
C LEU A 164 35.93 30.33 1.59
N LYS A 165 37.06 30.33 0.88
CA LYS A 165 37.36 31.28 -0.20
C LYS A 165 37.14 30.70 -1.58
N TRP A 166 37.44 29.42 -1.74
CA TRP A 166 37.30 28.74 -3.03
C TRP A 166 37.02 27.27 -2.81
N ALA A 167 36.30 26.66 -3.74
CA ALA A 167 36.09 25.23 -3.80
C ALA A 167 36.19 24.80 -5.27
N THR A 168 36.94 23.74 -5.55
CA THR A 168 37.11 23.24 -6.91
C THR A 168 37.07 21.71 -6.93
N GLN A 169 36.52 21.15 -7.99
CA GLN A 169 36.47 19.71 -8.18
C GLN A 169 37.83 19.21 -8.70
N LEU A 170 38.36 18.19 -8.04
CA LEU A 170 39.53 17.44 -8.47
C LEU A 170 39.07 16.23 -9.31
N PRO A 171 39.92 15.70 -10.19
CA PRO A 171 39.60 14.48 -10.93
C PRO A 171 39.78 13.20 -10.10
N HIS A 172 40.48 13.26 -8.95
CA HIS A 172 40.74 12.12 -8.05
C HIS A 172 40.77 12.58 -6.58
N ILE A 173 40.75 11.62 -5.64
CA ILE A 173 40.90 11.87 -4.20
C ILE A 173 42.38 12.15 -3.91
N PRO A 174 42.76 13.34 -3.39
CA PRO A 174 44.14 13.61 -3.07
C PRO A 174 44.53 12.96 -1.74
N VAL A 175 45.59 12.17 -1.73
CA VAL A 175 46.24 11.64 -0.51
C VAL A 175 47.27 12.64 0.02
N ALA A 176 47.93 13.38 -0.87
CA ALA A 176 48.83 14.47 -0.49
C ALA A 176 48.66 15.67 -1.40
N VAL A 177 48.73 16.87 -0.81
CA VAL A 177 48.70 18.14 -1.53
C VAL A 177 49.93 18.97 -1.16
N ARG A 178 50.59 19.54 -2.16
CA ARG A 178 51.71 20.49 -1.99
C ARG A 178 51.51 21.72 -2.87
N VAL A 179 52.00 22.86 -2.41
CA VAL A 179 52.02 24.10 -3.19
C VAL A 179 53.47 24.46 -3.46
N GLY A 180 53.82 24.63 -4.73
CA GLY A 180 55.20 24.84 -5.16
C GLY A 180 55.36 25.89 -6.26
N CYS A 181 56.62 26.09 -6.65
CA CYS A 181 57.01 26.85 -7.84
C CYS A 181 57.51 25.87 -8.90
N LEU A 182 56.83 25.80 -10.04
CA LEU A 182 57.18 24.90 -11.15
C LEU A 182 57.34 25.74 -12.42
N HIS A 183 58.48 25.63 -13.10
CA HIS A 183 58.78 26.40 -14.33
C HIS A 183 58.46 27.90 -14.22
N ASP A 184 58.91 28.53 -13.11
CA ASP A 184 58.70 29.96 -12.79
C ASP A 184 57.24 30.37 -12.49
N LEU A 185 56.32 29.41 -12.47
CA LEU A 185 54.94 29.60 -12.01
C LEU A 185 54.84 29.31 -10.51
N LYS A 186 54.60 30.35 -9.71
CA LYS A 186 54.38 30.22 -8.26
C LYS A 186 52.93 29.85 -7.96
N GLY A 187 52.72 29.04 -6.93
CA GLY A 187 51.38 28.72 -6.43
C GLY A 187 50.69 27.56 -7.16
N VAL A 188 51.47 26.69 -7.80
CA VAL A 188 50.94 25.49 -8.45
C VAL A 188 50.56 24.46 -7.38
N ILE A 189 49.35 23.95 -7.47
CA ILE A 189 48.81 22.92 -6.57
C ILE A 189 49.18 21.56 -7.17
N VAL A 190 49.94 20.78 -6.42
CA VAL A 190 50.34 19.42 -6.79
C VAL A 190 49.52 18.44 -5.96
N THR A 191 48.69 17.64 -6.61
CA THR A 191 47.87 16.60 -5.98
C THR A 191 48.40 15.22 -6.36
N LEU A 192 48.48 14.32 -5.38
CA LEU A 192 48.86 12.93 -5.56
C LEU A 192 47.79 12.01 -4.98
N SER A 193 47.34 11.02 -5.75
CA SER A 193 46.45 9.93 -5.28
C SER A 193 47.26 8.66 -4.97
N ASP A 194 46.67 7.81 -4.16
CA ASP A 194 47.06 6.42 -3.89
C ASP A 194 47.21 5.55 -5.15
N ASP A 195 46.42 5.80 -6.20
CA ASP A 195 46.51 5.10 -7.49
C ASP A 195 47.75 5.51 -8.31
N GLY A 196 48.55 6.47 -7.84
CA GLY A 196 49.73 7.00 -8.54
C GLY A 196 49.43 8.14 -9.52
N HIS A 197 48.20 8.66 -9.54
CA HIS A 197 47.85 9.85 -10.32
C HIS A 197 48.51 11.09 -9.70
N LEU A 198 49.44 11.69 -10.44
CA LEU A 198 50.09 12.95 -10.08
C LEU A 198 49.61 14.07 -11.02
N GLN A 199 49.03 15.12 -10.47
CA GLN A 199 48.54 16.25 -11.24
C GLN A 199 49.04 17.58 -10.67
N CYS A 200 49.56 18.43 -11.55
CA CYS A 200 49.87 19.82 -11.26
C CYS A 200 48.74 20.69 -11.84
N SER A 201 48.04 21.43 -10.99
CA SER A 201 46.91 22.26 -11.36
C SER A 201 47.05 23.70 -10.86
N TYR A 202 46.36 24.61 -11.53
CA TYR A 202 46.13 25.98 -11.10
C TYR A 202 44.62 26.21 -11.07
N LEU A 203 44.18 27.20 -10.29
CA LEU A 203 42.75 27.51 -10.17
C LEU A 203 42.29 28.29 -11.39
N GLY A 204 41.30 27.75 -12.12
CA GLY A 204 40.63 28.47 -13.18
C GLY A 204 39.82 29.64 -12.60
N THR A 205 39.99 30.84 -13.17
CA THR A 205 39.20 32.04 -12.80
C THR A 205 37.93 32.20 -13.63
N ASP A 206 37.79 31.42 -14.70
CA ASP A 206 36.62 31.45 -15.56
C ASP A 206 35.53 30.54 -14.97
N PRO A 207 34.39 31.10 -14.53
CA PRO A 207 33.26 30.26 -14.14
C PRO A 207 32.81 29.49 -15.38
N SER A 208 32.72 28.17 -15.29
CA SER A 208 32.05 27.37 -16.30
C SER A 208 30.55 27.71 -16.26
N LEU A 209 30.16 28.81 -16.91
CA LEU A 209 28.78 29.10 -17.17
C LEU A 209 28.26 27.91 -17.99
N PHE A 210 27.29 27.18 -17.44
CA PHE A 210 26.61 26.11 -18.13
C PHE A 210 25.74 26.73 -19.25
N GLN A 211 26.37 27.24 -20.29
CA GLN A 211 25.70 27.49 -21.55
C GLN A 211 25.65 26.15 -22.26
N ALA A 212 24.43 25.67 -22.50
CA ALA A 212 24.23 24.59 -23.46
C ALA A 212 25.04 24.98 -24.71
N PRO A 213 25.98 24.13 -25.17
CA PRO A 213 26.82 24.48 -26.31
C PRO A 213 25.90 24.90 -27.45
N LYS A 214 26.21 26.01 -28.11
CA LYS A 214 25.51 26.41 -29.35
C LYS A 214 25.95 25.41 -30.42
N VAL A 215 25.33 24.23 -30.41
CA VAL A 215 25.64 23.16 -31.36
C VAL A 215 24.91 23.49 -32.66
N GLU A 216 25.63 24.10 -33.60
CA GLU A 216 25.13 24.44 -34.94
C GLU A 216 25.09 23.22 -35.89
N SER A 217 25.38 22.01 -35.39
CA SER A 217 25.54 20.80 -36.20
C SER A 217 24.96 19.50 -35.61
N ARG A 218 24.11 19.57 -34.59
CA ARG A 218 23.19 18.46 -34.27
C ARG A 218 21.84 18.81 -34.85
N GLU A 219 21.72 18.67 -36.16
CA GLU A 219 20.41 18.65 -36.82
C GLU A 219 19.62 17.52 -36.15
N LEU A 220 18.61 17.87 -35.34
CA LEU A 220 17.65 16.87 -34.91
C LEU A 220 17.01 16.28 -36.17
N HIS A 221 16.93 14.96 -36.26
CA HIS A 221 16.24 14.28 -37.36
C HIS A 221 14.73 14.53 -37.24
N TYR A 222 14.28 15.70 -37.69
CA TYR A 222 12.89 16.15 -37.60
C TYR A 222 11.92 15.20 -38.33
N ASP A 223 12.37 14.55 -39.40
CA ASP A 223 11.54 13.61 -40.15
C ASP A 223 11.21 12.34 -39.35
N GLU A 224 12.19 11.77 -38.64
CA GLU A 224 11.98 10.59 -37.78
C GLU A 224 11.08 10.93 -36.58
N LEU A 225 11.34 12.08 -35.96
CA LEU A 225 10.55 12.60 -34.85
C LEU A 225 9.10 12.90 -35.26
N ASP A 226 8.86 13.44 -36.46
CA ASP A 226 7.51 13.72 -36.97
C ASP A 226 6.74 12.44 -37.32
N ILE A 227 7.43 11.41 -37.82
CA ILE A 227 6.83 10.08 -38.03
C ILE A 227 6.39 9.47 -36.70
N GLU A 228 7.27 9.44 -35.69
CA GLU A 228 6.94 8.93 -34.36
C GLU A 228 5.83 9.74 -33.69
N LEU A 229 5.88 11.07 -33.78
CA LEU A 229 4.87 11.97 -33.23
C LEU A 229 3.50 11.75 -33.88
N LYS A 230 3.44 11.54 -35.20
CA LYS A 230 2.20 11.20 -35.90
C LYS A 230 1.65 9.84 -35.47
N GLU A 231 2.51 8.84 -35.27
CA GLU A 231 2.11 7.53 -34.76
C GLU A 231 1.50 7.64 -33.35
N LEU A 232 2.18 8.34 -32.45
CA LEU A 232 1.69 8.57 -31.08
C LEU A 232 0.39 9.37 -31.06
N GLN A 233 0.27 10.43 -31.87
CA GLN A 233 -0.96 11.22 -32.00
C GLN A 233 -2.13 10.39 -32.53
N LYS A 234 -1.88 9.46 -33.46
CA LYS A 234 -2.91 8.54 -33.96
C LYS A 234 -3.44 7.67 -32.82
N ILE A 235 -2.56 7.11 -32.00
CA ILE A 235 -2.95 6.27 -30.85
C ILE A 235 -3.76 7.08 -29.83
N ILE A 236 -3.36 8.31 -29.53
CA ILE A 236 -4.12 9.21 -28.63
C ILE A 236 -5.53 9.48 -29.19
N LYS A 237 -5.65 9.74 -30.50
CA LYS A 237 -6.95 9.96 -31.14
C LYS A 237 -7.82 8.70 -31.13
N ASP A 238 -7.23 7.53 -31.35
CA ASP A 238 -7.98 6.27 -31.39
C ASP A 238 -8.51 5.87 -30.00
N VAL A 239 -7.74 6.11 -28.93
CA VAL A 239 -8.22 5.92 -27.54
C VAL A 239 -9.40 6.84 -27.21
N ASN A 240 -9.38 8.10 -27.67
CA ASN A 240 -10.44 9.08 -27.42
C ASN A 240 -11.72 8.84 -28.25
N LYS A 241 -11.63 8.19 -29.42
CA LYS A 241 -12.84 7.83 -30.20
C LYS A 241 -13.68 6.75 -29.52
N SER A 242 -13.08 5.94 -28.65
CA SER A 242 -13.74 4.93 -27.81
C SER A 242 -14.25 5.48 -26.47
N GLN A 243 -14.58 6.78 -26.38
CA GLN A 243 -15.29 7.35 -25.24
C GLN A 243 -16.75 6.85 -25.21
N GLY A 244 -17.01 5.76 -24.49
CA GLY A 244 -18.35 5.27 -24.19
C GLY A 244 -18.43 3.76 -24.03
N VAL A 245 -17.55 3.04 -24.72
CA VAL A 245 -17.27 1.62 -24.52
C VAL A 245 -15.77 1.54 -24.73
N TRP A 246 -15.01 1.28 -23.66
CA TRP A 246 -13.62 0.80 -23.78
C TRP A 246 -13.61 -0.16 -24.95
N PRO A 247 -12.76 0.02 -25.96
CA PRO A 247 -12.90 -0.80 -27.12
C PRO A 247 -12.74 -2.24 -26.61
N MET A 248 -13.82 -3.00 -26.70
CA MET A 248 -13.80 -4.45 -26.81
C MET A 248 -13.13 -4.78 -28.16
N THR A 249 -12.08 -4.03 -28.55
CA THR A 249 -11.03 -4.46 -29.46
C THR A 249 -10.47 -5.68 -28.80
N GLU A 250 -11.05 -6.76 -29.28
CA GLU A 250 -10.58 -8.12 -29.16
C GLU A 250 -10.80 -8.68 -27.74
N ARG A 251 -11.83 -9.53 -27.64
CA ARG A 251 -11.57 -10.87 -27.10
C ARG A 251 -10.46 -11.52 -27.94
N GLU A 252 -9.24 -11.00 -27.84
CA GLU A 252 -8.06 -11.76 -28.17
C GLU A 252 -8.03 -12.79 -27.03
N ASP A 253 -8.46 -14.01 -27.36
CA ASP A 253 -8.49 -15.19 -26.49
C ASP A 253 -7.04 -15.59 -26.10
N ASP A 254 -6.27 -14.65 -25.54
CA ASP A 254 -4.87 -14.85 -25.12
C ASP A 254 -4.76 -15.96 -24.09
N LEU A 255 -5.75 -16.01 -23.20
CA LEU A 255 -5.86 -16.98 -22.13
C LEU A 255 -7.34 -17.37 -21.94
N LYS A 256 -7.65 -18.65 -22.16
CA LYS A 256 -8.95 -19.23 -21.82
C LYS A 256 -8.86 -19.88 -20.44
N VAL A 257 -9.77 -19.48 -19.57
CA VAL A 257 -9.93 -20.06 -18.23
C VAL A 257 -11.24 -20.85 -18.22
N SER A 258 -11.16 -22.14 -17.92
CA SER A 258 -12.36 -22.96 -17.72
C SER A 258 -12.27 -23.78 -16.45
N ALA A 259 -13.32 -23.71 -15.63
CA ALA A 259 -13.43 -24.38 -14.36
C ALA A 259 -14.42 -25.56 -14.48
N MET A 260 -13.97 -26.74 -14.07
CA MET A 260 -14.75 -27.97 -14.07
C MET A 260 -14.88 -28.48 -12.64
N VAL A 261 -16.12 -28.55 -12.14
CA VAL A 261 -16.42 -29.09 -10.81
C VAL A 261 -16.69 -30.58 -10.92
N SER A 262 -16.04 -31.37 -10.06
CA SER A 262 -16.22 -32.82 -10.07
C SER A 262 -17.65 -33.18 -9.64
N PRO A 263 -18.35 -34.10 -10.33
CA PRO A 263 -19.74 -34.47 -9.99
C PRO A 263 -19.83 -35.36 -8.74
N ASN A 264 -18.72 -35.99 -8.34
CA ASN A 264 -18.62 -36.85 -7.16
C ASN A 264 -17.80 -36.14 -6.08
N PHE A 265 -18.11 -36.43 -4.81
CA PHE A 265 -17.30 -36.00 -3.67
C PHE A 265 -15.95 -36.69 -3.65
N ASP A 266 -14.99 -36.07 -2.96
CA ASP A 266 -13.67 -36.65 -2.77
C ASP A 266 -13.77 -37.91 -1.89
N SER A 267 -13.05 -38.96 -2.26
CA SER A 267 -13.10 -40.26 -1.55
C SER A 267 -12.61 -40.16 -0.09
N VAL A 268 -11.76 -39.16 0.18
CA VAL A 268 -11.29 -38.75 1.50
C VAL A 268 -11.48 -37.24 1.59
N SER A 269 -12.25 -36.79 2.58
CA SER A 269 -12.47 -35.35 2.81
C SER A 269 -11.15 -34.63 3.04
N GLN A 270 -10.96 -33.51 2.33
CA GLN A 270 -9.79 -32.63 2.47
C GLN A 270 -10.04 -31.49 3.47
N ALA A 271 -11.09 -31.58 4.30
CA ALA A 271 -11.43 -30.55 5.27
C ALA A 271 -10.42 -30.51 6.43
N THR A 272 -9.79 -29.35 6.62
CA THR A 272 -8.86 -29.06 7.73
C THR A 272 -9.62 -28.37 8.89
N ASP A 273 -9.34 -28.78 10.14
CA ASP A 273 -9.96 -28.29 11.38
C ASP A 273 -11.50 -28.43 11.44
N VAL A 274 -11.99 -29.66 11.67
CA VAL A 274 -13.42 -29.94 11.80
C VAL A 274 -13.89 -29.75 13.25
N GLU A 275 -14.48 -28.60 13.56
CA GLU A 275 -15.33 -28.40 14.75
C GLU A 275 -16.82 -28.43 14.40
N VAL A 276 -17.34 -29.52 13.85
CA VAL A 276 -18.80 -29.79 13.88
C VAL A 276 -19.02 -31.30 13.99
N GLY A 277 -19.87 -31.70 14.94
CA GLY A 277 -20.01 -33.07 15.42
C GLY A 277 -20.33 -34.14 14.37
N THR A 278 -19.69 -35.30 14.58
CA THR A 278 -20.04 -36.67 14.15
C THR A 278 -20.22 -37.01 12.66
N ASP A 279 -20.41 -36.07 11.74
CA ASP A 279 -20.52 -36.35 10.30
C ASP A 279 -19.32 -35.77 9.52
N LEU A 280 -18.75 -36.59 8.62
CA LEU A 280 -17.66 -36.17 7.73
C LEU A 280 -18.12 -35.01 6.84
N VAL A 281 -17.51 -33.83 6.99
CA VAL A 281 -17.77 -32.68 6.11
C VAL A 281 -17.38 -33.07 4.67
N PRO A 282 -18.30 -33.02 3.69
CA PRO A 282 -17.98 -33.40 2.31
C PRO A 282 -17.12 -32.33 1.65
N SER A 283 -16.13 -32.76 0.85
CA SER A 283 -15.32 -31.87 -0.01
C SER A 283 -15.52 -32.20 -1.48
N VAL A 284 -15.46 -31.17 -2.34
CA VAL A 284 -15.54 -31.31 -3.80
C VAL A 284 -14.28 -30.77 -4.47
N THR A 285 -13.62 -31.58 -5.29
CA THR A 285 -12.50 -31.12 -6.12
C THR A 285 -12.99 -30.32 -7.33
N VAL A 286 -12.48 -29.10 -7.48
CA VAL A 286 -12.64 -28.24 -8.65
C VAL A 286 -11.32 -28.20 -9.42
N LYS A 287 -11.39 -28.39 -10.74
CA LYS A 287 -10.23 -28.32 -11.65
C LYS A 287 -10.34 -27.07 -12.51
N VAL A 288 -9.38 -26.17 -12.41
CA VAL A 288 -9.29 -24.98 -13.26
C VAL A 288 -8.21 -25.20 -14.32
N THR A 289 -8.60 -25.06 -15.58
CA THR A 289 -7.72 -25.19 -16.75
C THR A 289 -7.45 -23.82 -17.35
N LEU A 290 -6.17 -23.53 -17.56
CA LEU A 290 -5.63 -22.32 -18.15
C LEU A 290 -5.00 -22.69 -19.48
N GLN A 291 -5.54 -22.18 -20.58
CA GLN A 291 -5.01 -22.39 -21.94
C GLN A 291 -4.55 -21.06 -22.51
N ASN A 292 -3.24 -20.87 -22.65
CA ASN A 292 -2.68 -19.65 -23.22
C ASN A 292 -2.27 -19.85 -24.69
N ARG A 293 -2.45 -18.82 -25.50
CA ARG A 293 -1.96 -18.78 -26.89
C ARG A 293 -0.56 -18.18 -26.99
N LEU A 294 -0.32 -17.12 -26.24
CA LEU A 294 0.93 -16.36 -26.24
C LEU A 294 1.78 -16.69 -25.00
N ALA A 295 3.07 -16.34 -25.03
CA ALA A 295 3.91 -16.41 -23.85
C ALA A 295 3.43 -15.39 -22.80
N LEU A 296 3.07 -15.87 -21.61
CA LEU A 296 2.59 -15.03 -20.51
C LEU A 296 3.60 -15.06 -19.35
N GLN A 297 3.75 -13.91 -18.69
CA GLN A 297 4.60 -13.77 -17.51
C GLN A 297 3.77 -13.40 -16.29
N LYS A 298 4.23 -13.81 -15.09
CA LYS A 298 3.63 -13.45 -13.80
C LYS A 298 2.13 -13.74 -13.73
N ALA A 299 1.70 -14.89 -14.25
CA ALA A 299 0.30 -15.28 -14.22
C ALA A 299 -0.05 -15.78 -12.81
N LYS A 300 -1.02 -15.13 -12.16
CA LYS A 300 -1.51 -15.49 -10.83
C LYS A 300 -3.00 -15.83 -10.93
N LEU A 301 -3.35 -17.06 -10.58
CA LEU A 301 -4.72 -17.51 -10.43
C LEU A 301 -5.11 -17.40 -8.96
N SER A 302 -6.10 -16.57 -8.65
CA SER A 302 -6.76 -16.50 -7.36
C SER A 302 -8.19 -17.01 -7.46
N VAL A 303 -8.61 -17.82 -6.50
CA VAL A 303 -9.95 -18.39 -6.45
C VAL A 303 -10.66 -17.88 -5.22
N TYR A 304 -11.89 -17.40 -5.42
CA TYR A 304 -12.73 -16.83 -4.39
C TYR A 304 -14.03 -17.62 -4.30
N VAL A 305 -14.43 -17.95 -3.07
CA VAL A 305 -15.75 -18.53 -2.74
C VAL A 305 -16.38 -17.69 -1.64
N GLN A 306 -17.71 -17.75 -1.51
CA GLN A 306 -18.40 -17.03 -0.45
C GLN A 306 -18.24 -17.77 0.89
N PRO A 307 -17.84 -17.07 1.98
CA PRO A 307 -17.88 -17.65 3.31
C PRO A 307 -19.29 -18.16 3.66
N PRO A 308 -19.45 -19.29 4.38
CA PRO A 308 -18.42 -20.06 5.10
C PRO A 308 -17.73 -21.17 4.25
N LEU A 309 -17.81 -21.12 2.93
CA LEU A 309 -17.03 -22.05 2.09
C LEU A 309 -15.54 -21.70 2.16
N VAL A 310 -14.71 -22.72 2.27
CA VAL A 310 -13.25 -22.60 2.35
C VAL A 310 -12.60 -23.46 1.26
N LEU A 311 -11.47 -22.95 0.77
CA LEU A 311 -10.63 -23.61 -0.22
C LEU A 311 -9.42 -24.23 0.47
N THR A 312 -8.99 -25.40 0.02
CA THR A 312 -7.70 -25.97 0.47
C THR A 312 -6.50 -25.12 0.01
N CYS A 313 -6.62 -24.46 -1.13
CA CYS A 313 -5.62 -23.56 -1.69
C CYS A 313 -6.33 -22.48 -2.52
N ASP A 314 -6.07 -21.21 -2.23
CA ASP A 314 -6.73 -20.04 -2.82
C ASP A 314 -5.93 -19.40 -3.96
N GLN A 315 -4.60 -19.59 -3.99
CA GLN A 315 -3.69 -18.90 -4.92
C GLN A 315 -2.69 -19.86 -5.58
N PHE A 316 -2.56 -19.71 -6.89
CA PHE A 316 -1.57 -20.44 -7.71
C PHE A 316 -0.79 -19.43 -8.56
N THR A 317 0.54 -19.46 -8.46
CA THR A 317 1.42 -18.57 -9.21
C THR A 317 2.18 -19.34 -10.30
N PHE A 318 2.18 -18.79 -11.50
CA PHE A 318 2.91 -19.29 -12.67
C PHE A 318 3.83 -18.18 -13.18
N GLU A 319 5.13 -18.29 -12.91
CA GLU A 319 6.11 -17.28 -13.31
C GLU A 319 6.18 -17.10 -14.84
N PHE A 320 6.15 -18.22 -15.56
CA PHE A 320 6.21 -18.23 -17.02
C PHE A 320 5.31 -19.32 -17.61
N MET A 321 4.50 -18.95 -18.60
CA MET A 321 3.72 -19.88 -19.39
C MET A 321 4.17 -19.80 -20.85
N ALA A 322 4.70 -20.91 -21.37
CA ALA A 322 5.08 -21.03 -22.77
C ALA A 322 3.85 -20.93 -23.70
N PRO A 323 4.01 -20.50 -24.96
CA PRO A 323 2.91 -20.45 -25.93
C PRO A 323 2.21 -21.81 -26.10
N GLU A 324 0.90 -21.78 -26.34
CA GLU A 324 0.05 -22.97 -26.54
C GLU A 324 0.09 -24.01 -25.41
N MET A 325 0.45 -23.60 -24.19
CA MET A 325 0.49 -24.49 -23.03
C MET A 325 -0.88 -24.56 -22.34
N SER A 326 -1.22 -25.75 -21.85
CA SER A 326 -2.35 -25.91 -20.94
C SER A 326 -1.84 -26.25 -19.54
N ARG A 327 -2.22 -25.47 -18.53
CA ARG A 327 -1.99 -25.80 -17.12
C ARG A 327 -3.31 -26.10 -16.45
N THR A 328 -3.32 -27.11 -15.59
CA THR A 328 -4.49 -27.48 -14.80
C THR A 328 -4.09 -27.49 -13.35
N VAL A 329 -4.87 -26.80 -12.53
CA VAL A 329 -4.76 -26.87 -11.08
C VAL A 329 -6.03 -27.49 -10.51
N SER A 330 -5.88 -28.18 -9.39
CA SER A 330 -6.97 -28.78 -8.64
C SER A 330 -6.91 -28.30 -7.21
N PHE A 331 -8.06 -27.91 -6.67
CA PHE A 331 -8.25 -27.58 -5.26
C PHE A 331 -9.59 -28.15 -4.81
N SER A 332 -9.75 -28.39 -3.52
CA SER A 332 -11.02 -28.84 -2.96
C SER A 332 -11.72 -27.70 -2.22
N VAL A 333 -13.04 -27.66 -2.33
CA VAL A 333 -13.92 -26.74 -1.60
C VAL A 333 -14.69 -27.54 -0.57
N TYR A 334 -14.79 -27.03 0.65
CA TYR A 334 -15.57 -27.62 1.74
C TYR A 334 -16.20 -26.52 2.60
N LEU A 335 -17.17 -26.89 3.44
CA LEU A 335 -17.86 -25.96 4.33
C LEU A 335 -17.12 -25.87 5.67
N LYS A 336 -16.78 -24.66 6.13
CA LYS A 336 -16.20 -24.43 7.46
C LYS A 336 -17.05 -23.41 8.22
N GLY A 337 -18.03 -23.90 8.99
CA GLY A 337 -18.90 -23.07 9.81
C GLY A 337 -20.28 -23.69 10.02
N SER A 338 -21.05 -23.06 10.90
CA SER A 338 -22.40 -23.49 11.32
C SER A 338 -23.54 -22.79 10.57
N TYR A 339 -23.26 -21.84 9.68
CA TYR A 339 -24.26 -21.08 8.92
C TYR A 339 -24.19 -21.38 7.41
N THR A 340 -25.21 -20.95 6.66
CA THR A 340 -25.36 -21.23 5.22
C THR A 340 -24.66 -20.16 4.37
N PRO A 341 -23.96 -20.53 3.28
CA PRO A 341 -23.38 -19.54 2.36
C PRO A 341 -24.47 -18.81 1.58
N PRO A 342 -24.31 -17.51 1.27
CA PRO A 342 -25.30 -16.77 0.49
C PRO A 342 -25.38 -17.21 -0.97
N GLN A 343 -24.30 -17.74 -1.54
CA GLN A 343 -24.30 -18.26 -2.91
C GLN A 343 -23.38 -19.48 -3.03
N LEU A 344 -23.77 -20.42 -3.89
CA LEU A 344 -22.97 -21.60 -4.26
C LEU A 344 -22.16 -21.36 -5.54
N GLU A 345 -21.66 -20.14 -5.72
CA GLU A 345 -20.81 -19.75 -6.85
C GLU A 345 -19.40 -19.46 -6.36
N GLY A 346 -18.41 -19.95 -7.10
CA GLY A 346 -17.00 -19.57 -6.96
C GLY A 346 -16.54 -18.79 -8.18
N ASN A 347 -15.56 -17.90 -7.98
CA ASN A 347 -14.96 -17.11 -9.04
C ASN A 347 -13.45 -17.37 -9.08
N ALA A 348 -12.95 -17.81 -10.24
CA ALA A 348 -11.54 -17.96 -10.53
C ALA A 348 -11.07 -16.75 -11.34
N VAL A 349 -10.20 -15.94 -10.75
CA VAL A 349 -9.65 -14.72 -11.36
C VAL A 349 -8.18 -14.97 -11.68
N VAL A 350 -7.79 -14.72 -12.92
CA VAL A 350 -6.40 -14.83 -13.36
C VAL A 350 -5.91 -13.47 -13.76
N SER A 351 -4.90 -12.96 -13.06
CA SER A 351 -4.14 -11.79 -13.46
C SER A 351 -2.85 -12.24 -14.15
N TYR A 352 -2.48 -11.61 -15.25
CA TYR A 352 -1.25 -11.93 -15.98
C TYR A 352 -0.70 -10.69 -16.69
N SER A 353 0.60 -10.70 -17.00
CA SER A 353 1.25 -9.64 -17.77
C SER A 353 1.55 -10.12 -19.20
N ARG A 354 1.08 -9.36 -20.19
CA ARG A 354 1.39 -9.57 -21.61
C ARG A 354 2.59 -8.71 -22.00
N PRO A 355 3.79 -9.28 -22.24
CA PRO A 355 4.95 -8.51 -22.70
C PRO A 355 4.65 -7.91 -24.07
N SER A 356 5.06 -6.66 -24.28
CA SER A 356 4.89 -5.92 -25.53
C SER A 356 6.15 -5.11 -25.84
N ASP A 357 6.36 -4.74 -27.10
CA ASP A 357 7.55 -3.97 -27.50
C ASP A 357 7.69 -2.63 -26.76
N ARG A 358 6.56 -2.03 -26.33
CA ARG A 358 6.52 -0.77 -25.57
C ARG A 358 6.74 -0.95 -24.07
N ASN A 359 6.44 -2.13 -23.56
CA ASN A 359 6.60 -2.44 -22.15
C ASN A 359 7.08 -3.90 -22.00
N PRO A 360 8.40 -4.12 -21.84
CA PRO A 360 8.97 -5.45 -21.69
C PRO A 360 8.50 -6.14 -20.40
N ASP A 361 8.16 -5.38 -19.35
CA ASP A 361 7.60 -5.91 -18.09
C ASP A 361 6.13 -6.37 -18.23
N GLY A 362 5.48 -5.99 -19.33
CA GLY A 362 4.16 -6.43 -19.75
C GLY A 362 2.99 -5.63 -19.20
N ILE A 363 1.91 -5.60 -19.98
CA ILE A 363 0.66 -4.90 -19.65
C ILE A 363 -0.20 -5.85 -18.80
N PRO A 364 -0.67 -5.42 -17.62
CA PRO A 364 -1.52 -6.26 -16.78
C PRO A 364 -2.89 -6.45 -17.41
N ARG A 365 -3.35 -7.71 -17.39
CA ARG A 365 -4.67 -8.15 -17.84
C ARG A 365 -5.28 -9.07 -16.80
N VAL A 366 -6.60 -9.07 -16.73
CA VAL A 366 -7.37 -9.89 -15.77
C VAL A 366 -8.50 -10.59 -16.53
N ILE A 367 -8.61 -11.90 -16.32
CA ILE A 367 -9.72 -12.72 -16.84
C ILE A 367 -10.38 -13.43 -15.67
N GLN A 368 -11.71 -13.50 -15.68
CA GLN A 368 -12.49 -14.16 -14.63
C GLN A 368 -13.34 -15.29 -15.21
N CYS A 369 -13.49 -16.37 -14.46
CA CYS A 369 -14.32 -17.52 -14.78
C CYS A 369 -15.13 -17.93 -13.55
N LYS A 370 -16.46 -17.92 -13.67
CA LYS A 370 -17.36 -18.37 -12.61
C LYS A 370 -17.62 -19.87 -12.74
N PHE A 371 -17.73 -20.54 -11.60
CA PHE A 371 -18.15 -21.94 -11.52
C PHE A 371 -19.18 -22.14 -10.41
N ARG A 372 -20.07 -23.12 -10.59
CA ARG A 372 -21.14 -23.42 -9.64
C ARG A 372 -20.81 -24.68 -8.84
N LEU A 373 -20.94 -24.60 -7.53
CA LEU A 373 -20.76 -25.71 -6.61
C LEU A 373 -22.07 -26.49 -6.42
N PRO A 374 -22.00 -27.82 -6.22
CA PRO A 374 -23.19 -28.64 -6.05
C PRO A 374 -23.85 -28.39 -4.69
N LEU A 375 -25.18 -28.23 -4.67
CA LEU A 375 -25.99 -28.09 -3.44
C LEU A 375 -25.72 -29.19 -2.39
N LYS A 376 -25.38 -30.40 -2.85
CA LYS A 376 -25.08 -31.53 -1.96
C LYS A 376 -23.87 -31.28 -1.03
N LEU A 377 -23.01 -30.32 -1.35
CA LEU A 377 -21.86 -29.96 -0.50
C LEU A 377 -22.30 -29.38 0.85
N ILE A 378 -23.42 -28.65 0.88
CA ILE A 378 -23.92 -27.96 2.08
C ILE A 378 -25.19 -28.59 2.65
N CYS A 379 -25.77 -29.56 1.96
CA CYS A 379 -27.09 -30.09 2.27
C CYS A 379 -27.14 -31.62 2.18
N LEU A 380 -27.78 -32.23 3.17
CA LEU A 380 -28.12 -33.64 3.28
C LEU A 380 -29.63 -33.84 3.15
N PRO A 381 -30.11 -35.01 2.69
CA PRO A 381 -31.53 -35.32 2.69
C PRO A 381 -32.05 -35.41 4.13
N GLY A 382 -33.15 -34.71 4.42
CA GLY A 382 -33.75 -34.64 5.75
C GLY A 382 -35.22 -35.05 5.75
N GLN A 383 -35.78 -35.31 6.93
CA GLN A 383 -37.23 -35.53 7.05
C GLN A 383 -37.97 -34.19 6.85
N PRO A 384 -39.00 -34.14 5.98
CA PRO A 384 -39.76 -32.93 5.71
C PRO A 384 -40.60 -32.51 6.93
N SER A 385 -40.64 -31.21 7.23
CA SER A 385 -41.53 -30.66 8.26
C SER A 385 -42.91 -30.36 7.67
N LYS A 386 -43.98 -30.67 8.41
CA LYS A 386 -45.37 -30.38 7.99
C LYS A 386 -45.78 -28.92 8.22
N THR A 387 -45.10 -28.23 9.13
CA THR A 387 -45.37 -26.84 9.51
C THR A 387 -44.06 -26.12 9.73
N ALA A 388 -43.89 -24.96 9.11
CA ALA A 388 -42.79 -24.04 9.37
C ALA A 388 -43.32 -22.60 9.44
N SER A 389 -42.56 -21.71 10.08
CA SER A 389 -42.88 -20.29 10.26
C SER A 389 -43.02 -19.55 8.93
N HIS A 390 -42.04 -19.69 8.03
CA HIS A 390 -41.98 -18.94 6.77
C HIS A 390 -42.33 -19.83 5.58
N LYS A 391 -43.17 -19.31 4.68
CA LYS A 391 -43.70 -20.06 3.52
C LYS A 391 -43.64 -19.20 2.28
N LEU A 392 -43.04 -19.74 1.23
CA LEU A 392 -42.93 -19.12 -0.08
C LEU A 392 -43.59 -20.01 -1.14
N THR A 393 -44.35 -19.42 -2.07
CA THR A 393 -44.99 -20.15 -3.17
C THR A 393 -44.59 -19.56 -4.52
N ILE A 394 -44.04 -20.41 -5.39
CA ILE A 394 -43.62 -20.06 -6.76
C ILE A 394 -44.59 -20.72 -7.73
N ASP A 395 -45.16 -19.91 -8.60
CA ASP A 395 -46.09 -20.34 -9.64
C ASP A 395 -45.32 -20.58 -10.94
N THR A 396 -45.57 -21.70 -11.62
CA THR A 396 -44.97 -22.04 -12.92
C THR A 396 -46.05 -22.13 -13.98
N ASN A 397 -45.68 -21.86 -15.24
CA ASN A 397 -46.61 -21.97 -16.38
C ASN A 397 -46.75 -23.40 -16.96
N LYS A 398 -45.95 -24.35 -16.49
CA LYS A 398 -45.95 -25.76 -16.93
C LYS A 398 -46.39 -26.70 -15.81
N SER A 399 -46.69 -27.95 -16.16
CA SER A 399 -47.07 -28.97 -15.19
C SER A 399 -45.94 -29.23 -14.17
N PRO A 400 -46.29 -29.54 -12.92
CA PRO A 400 -45.31 -29.83 -11.88
C PRO A 400 -44.46 -31.06 -12.26
N VAL A 401 -43.14 -30.93 -12.10
CA VAL A 401 -42.14 -31.97 -12.34
C VAL A 401 -41.93 -32.74 -11.05
N SER A 402 -41.63 -34.04 -11.14
CA SER A 402 -41.29 -34.85 -9.97
C SER A 402 -40.05 -34.31 -9.27
N LEU A 403 -40.11 -34.14 -7.94
CA LEU A 403 -38.95 -33.64 -7.18
C LEU A 403 -37.79 -34.64 -7.20
N LEU A 404 -38.07 -35.93 -7.34
CA LEU A 404 -37.05 -36.99 -7.47
C LEU A 404 -36.21 -36.83 -8.75
N SER A 405 -36.80 -36.36 -9.86
CA SER A 405 -36.04 -36.13 -11.09
C SER A 405 -35.21 -34.85 -11.04
N LEU A 406 -35.68 -33.82 -10.32
CA LEU A 406 -34.94 -32.57 -10.12
C LEU A 406 -33.78 -32.73 -9.11
N PHE A 407 -33.99 -33.55 -8.07
CA PHE A 407 -33.02 -33.74 -6.98
C PHE A 407 -32.70 -35.23 -6.78
N PRO A 408 -32.06 -35.89 -7.76
CA PRO A 408 -31.86 -37.35 -7.74
C PRO A 408 -30.98 -37.83 -6.58
N GLY A 409 -30.12 -36.97 -6.03
CA GLY A 409 -29.27 -37.33 -4.89
C GLY A 409 -29.80 -36.96 -3.51
N PHE A 410 -31.07 -36.52 -3.42
CA PHE A 410 -31.75 -36.22 -2.14
C PHE A 410 -32.97 -37.14 -1.92
N ALA A 411 -33.10 -38.20 -2.72
CA ALA A 411 -34.13 -39.21 -2.52
C ALA A 411 -33.80 -40.04 -1.27
N ASN A 412 -34.67 -40.03 -0.26
CA ASN A 412 -34.57 -40.95 0.86
C ASN A 412 -34.87 -42.37 0.34
N LEU A 413 -33.96 -43.30 0.55
CA LEU A 413 -34.06 -44.70 0.13
C LEU A 413 -35.22 -45.48 0.78
N SER A 414 -36.01 -44.87 1.68
CA SER A 414 -36.82 -45.59 2.65
C SER A 414 -38.34 -45.40 2.62
N GLU A 415 -38.96 -44.52 1.81
CA GLU A 415 -40.43 -44.54 1.61
C GLU A 415 -40.84 -44.02 0.21
N ASP A 416 -41.39 -44.92 -0.62
CA ASP A 416 -41.83 -44.68 -2.00
C ASP A 416 -43.12 -43.84 -2.13
N ASP A 417 -43.75 -43.45 -1.00
CA ASP A 417 -45.08 -42.82 -0.99
C ASP A 417 -45.08 -41.27 -1.02
N GLN A 418 -43.93 -40.60 -0.91
CA GLN A 418 -43.82 -39.14 -0.86
C GLN A 418 -43.04 -38.52 -2.04
N VAL A 419 -43.29 -38.97 -3.27
CA VAL A 419 -42.64 -38.48 -4.51
C VAL A 419 -42.66 -36.94 -4.72
N ASN A 420 -43.57 -36.23 -4.03
CA ASN A 420 -43.82 -34.80 -4.22
C ASN A 420 -43.43 -33.93 -3.03
N VAL A 421 -42.82 -34.50 -1.98
CA VAL A 421 -42.35 -33.76 -0.81
C VAL A 421 -40.90 -34.12 -0.57
N MET A 422 -40.04 -33.11 -0.42
CA MET A 422 -38.63 -33.32 -0.16
C MET A 422 -38.17 -32.45 1.02
N GLY A 423 -37.45 -33.06 1.96
CA GLY A 423 -36.82 -32.37 3.08
C GLY A 423 -35.33 -32.20 2.83
N PHE A 424 -34.83 -30.99 3.05
CA PHE A 424 -33.44 -30.60 2.96
C PHE A 424 -32.95 -30.25 4.36
N HIS A 425 -31.82 -30.83 4.76
CA HIS A 425 -31.15 -30.52 6.02
C HIS A 425 -29.77 -29.93 5.71
N PHE A 426 -29.55 -28.68 6.06
CA PHE A 426 -28.25 -28.04 5.92
C PHE A 426 -27.30 -28.54 7.02
N LEU A 427 -26.00 -28.62 6.72
CA LEU A 427 -24.97 -28.98 7.71
C LEU A 427 -24.95 -28.03 8.93
N GLY A 428 -25.44 -26.80 8.77
CA GLY A 428 -25.63 -25.83 9.85
C GLY A 428 -26.83 -26.11 10.78
N GLY A 429 -27.60 -27.17 10.55
CA GLY A 429 -28.75 -27.56 11.37
C GLY A 429 -30.11 -27.09 10.83
N SER A 430 -30.13 -26.14 9.91
CA SER A 430 -31.37 -25.64 9.29
C SER A 430 -32.11 -26.68 8.48
N ARG A 431 -33.45 -26.59 8.43
CA ARG A 431 -34.33 -27.54 7.74
C ARG A 431 -35.29 -26.80 6.81
N VAL A 432 -35.29 -27.19 5.53
CA VAL A 432 -36.16 -26.62 4.50
C VAL A 432 -36.98 -27.74 3.87
N THR A 433 -38.28 -27.49 3.67
CA THR A 433 -39.20 -28.45 3.05
C THR A 433 -39.70 -27.89 1.72
N LEU A 434 -39.61 -28.70 0.68
CA LEU A 434 -40.10 -28.40 -0.66
C LEU A 434 -41.30 -29.29 -0.99
N LEU A 435 -42.40 -28.65 -1.37
CA LEU A 435 -43.68 -29.28 -1.68
C LEU A 435 -44.05 -28.98 -3.13
N ALA A 436 -44.11 -29.99 -3.98
CA ALA A 436 -44.66 -29.88 -5.33
C ALA A 436 -46.16 -30.20 -5.29
N SER A 437 -47.00 -29.24 -5.71
CA SER A 437 -48.44 -29.46 -5.72
C SER A 437 -48.84 -30.44 -6.83
N LYS A 438 -49.69 -31.43 -6.52
CA LYS A 438 -50.22 -32.42 -7.49
C LYS A 438 -51.25 -31.81 -8.45
N THR A 439 -52.05 -30.88 -7.93
CA THR A 439 -53.23 -30.33 -8.60
C THR A 439 -53.03 -28.91 -9.11
N SER A 440 -51.92 -28.27 -8.72
CA SER A 440 -51.61 -26.88 -9.05
C SER A 440 -50.20 -26.77 -9.60
N GLN A 441 -49.96 -25.85 -10.53
CA GLN A 441 -48.65 -25.59 -11.13
C GLN A 441 -47.79 -24.73 -10.18
N ARG A 442 -47.63 -25.18 -8.93
CA ARG A 442 -47.04 -24.39 -7.85
C ARG A 442 -46.10 -25.23 -7.00
N TYR A 443 -44.96 -24.64 -6.67
CA TYR A 443 -44.00 -25.19 -5.70
C TYR A 443 -44.03 -24.34 -4.44
N ARG A 444 -44.16 -24.98 -3.28
CA ARG A 444 -44.15 -24.31 -1.99
C ARG A 444 -42.89 -24.69 -1.23
N ILE A 445 -42.11 -23.70 -0.82
CA ILE A 445 -40.91 -23.85 0.00
C ILE A 445 -41.23 -23.35 1.40
N GLN A 446 -40.83 -24.09 2.43
CA GLN A 446 -41.10 -23.77 3.82
C GLN A 446 -39.84 -23.97 4.67
N SER A 447 -39.57 -23.05 5.60
CA SER A 447 -38.42 -23.08 6.50
C SER A 447 -38.75 -22.38 7.81
N GLU A 448 -38.03 -22.72 8.89
CA GLU A 448 -38.12 -22.00 10.17
C GLU A 448 -37.41 -20.64 10.14
N GLN A 449 -36.36 -20.53 9.31
CA GLN A 449 -35.58 -19.31 9.09
C GLN A 449 -35.84 -18.77 7.67
N PHE A 450 -35.88 -17.45 7.53
CA PHE A 450 -36.22 -16.80 6.27
C PHE A 450 -35.07 -16.88 5.25
N GLU A 451 -33.82 -16.71 5.71
CA GLU A 451 -32.60 -16.72 4.90
C GLU A 451 -32.38 -18.04 4.14
N ASP A 452 -32.76 -19.18 4.73
CA ASP A 452 -32.54 -20.51 4.17
C ASP A 452 -33.44 -20.82 2.96
N LEU A 453 -34.51 -20.05 2.77
CA LEU A 453 -35.40 -20.19 1.62
C LEU A 453 -34.68 -19.86 0.30
N TRP A 454 -33.67 -18.99 0.34
CA TRP A 454 -32.95 -18.50 -0.84
C TRP A 454 -32.31 -19.63 -1.66
N LEU A 455 -31.44 -20.44 -1.04
CA LEU A 455 -30.62 -21.41 -1.74
C LEU A 455 -31.46 -22.48 -2.45
N ILE A 456 -32.46 -23.02 -1.75
CA ILE A 456 -33.37 -24.04 -2.31
C ILE A 456 -34.25 -23.43 -3.40
N THR A 457 -34.72 -22.20 -3.23
CA THR A 457 -35.51 -21.50 -4.24
C THR A 457 -34.71 -21.25 -5.52
N ASN A 458 -33.47 -20.77 -5.40
CA ASN A 458 -32.58 -20.54 -6.53
C ASN A 458 -32.23 -21.84 -7.26
N GLU A 459 -31.86 -22.89 -6.52
CA GLU A 459 -31.60 -24.23 -7.08
C GLU A 459 -32.82 -24.83 -7.78
N LEU A 460 -34.02 -24.66 -7.21
CA LEU A 460 -35.26 -25.12 -7.84
C LEU A 460 -35.48 -24.45 -9.19
N ILE A 461 -35.35 -23.12 -9.27
CA ILE A 461 -35.57 -22.38 -10.52
C ILE A 461 -34.56 -22.79 -11.59
N ILE A 462 -33.28 -22.88 -11.22
CA ILE A 462 -32.21 -23.24 -12.16
C ILE A 462 -32.40 -24.66 -12.69
N ARG A 463 -32.70 -25.63 -11.82
CA ARG A 463 -32.94 -27.01 -12.25
C ARG A 463 -34.21 -27.17 -13.08
N LEU A 464 -35.26 -26.40 -12.79
CA LEU A 464 -36.46 -26.38 -13.63
C LEU A 464 -36.16 -25.82 -15.02
N GLN A 465 -35.39 -24.73 -15.11
CA GLN A 465 -34.94 -24.18 -16.38
C GLN A 465 -34.11 -25.19 -17.17
N GLU A 466 -33.10 -25.82 -16.55
CA GLU A 466 -32.29 -26.86 -17.19
C GLU A 466 -33.11 -28.07 -17.64
N TYR A 467 -34.09 -28.50 -16.83
CA TYR A 467 -34.95 -29.64 -17.15
C TYR A 467 -35.82 -29.34 -18.37
N PHE A 468 -36.48 -28.18 -18.41
CA PHE A 468 -37.33 -27.79 -19.53
C PHE A 468 -36.53 -27.45 -20.79
N GLU A 469 -35.33 -26.87 -20.66
CA GLU A 469 -34.42 -26.64 -21.77
C GLU A 469 -33.96 -27.96 -22.40
N LYS A 470 -33.63 -28.98 -21.58
CA LYS A 470 -33.31 -30.34 -22.07
C LYS A 470 -34.50 -31.01 -22.77
N GLN A 471 -35.74 -30.67 -22.41
CA GLN A 471 -36.94 -31.11 -23.12
C GLN A 471 -37.29 -30.26 -24.35
N GLY A 472 -36.51 -29.23 -24.67
CA GLY A 472 -36.72 -28.34 -25.81
C GLY A 472 -37.80 -27.27 -25.61
N ILE A 473 -38.27 -27.07 -24.37
CA ILE A 473 -39.32 -26.12 -24.01
C ILE A 473 -38.66 -24.80 -23.61
N LYS A 474 -38.67 -23.81 -24.52
CA LYS A 474 -38.05 -22.48 -24.32
C LYS A 474 -38.95 -21.43 -23.67
N ASP A 475 -40.24 -21.71 -23.53
CA ASP A 475 -41.26 -20.77 -23.01
C ASP A 475 -41.50 -20.91 -21.49
N PHE A 476 -40.56 -21.49 -20.73
CA PHE A 476 -40.72 -21.67 -19.29
C PHE A 476 -40.58 -20.34 -18.53
N ALA A 477 -41.53 -20.06 -17.64
CA ALA A 477 -41.51 -18.87 -16.80
C ALA A 477 -42.02 -19.17 -15.38
N CYS A 478 -41.29 -18.65 -14.40
CA CYS A 478 -41.70 -18.61 -13.00
C CYS A 478 -42.33 -17.25 -12.69
N SER A 479 -43.37 -17.25 -11.87
CA SER A 479 -44.01 -16.03 -11.37
C SER A 479 -44.24 -16.14 -9.87
N PHE A 480 -44.14 -15.02 -9.18
CA PHE A 480 -44.47 -14.93 -7.77
C PHE A 480 -45.73 -14.09 -7.60
N SER A 481 -46.78 -14.67 -7.01
CA SER A 481 -48.09 -14.03 -6.83
C SER A 481 -48.42 -13.67 -5.38
N GLY A 482 -47.49 -13.91 -4.45
CA GLY A 482 -47.66 -13.61 -3.04
C GLY A 482 -47.35 -12.15 -2.67
N SER A 483 -47.63 -11.79 -1.42
CA SER A 483 -47.13 -10.54 -0.81
C SER A 483 -45.63 -10.62 -0.58
N MET A 484 -44.92 -9.51 -0.77
CA MET A 484 -43.48 -9.44 -0.51
C MET A 484 -43.20 -9.59 1.00
N PRO A 485 -42.29 -10.50 1.41
CA PRO A 485 -41.93 -10.71 2.81
C PRO A 485 -40.95 -9.63 3.29
N LEU A 486 -41.43 -8.38 3.35
CA LEU A 486 -40.59 -7.24 3.76
C LEU A 486 -40.40 -7.18 5.28
N GLN A 487 -41.34 -7.71 6.06
CA GLN A 487 -41.28 -7.63 7.53
C GLN A 487 -40.13 -8.49 8.07
N GLU A 488 -40.06 -9.74 7.64
CA GLU A 488 -39.00 -10.68 8.01
C GLU A 488 -37.62 -10.17 7.54
N TYR A 489 -37.59 -9.57 6.36
CA TYR A 489 -36.37 -8.96 5.83
C TYR A 489 -35.91 -7.76 6.68
N PHE A 490 -36.84 -6.92 7.14
CA PHE A 490 -36.52 -5.76 7.98
C PHE A 490 -36.02 -6.14 9.38
N GLU A 491 -36.45 -7.28 9.91
CA GLU A 491 -35.93 -7.81 11.18
C GLU A 491 -34.45 -8.21 11.06
N LEU A 492 -34.04 -8.81 9.94
CA LEU A 492 -32.62 -9.12 9.67
C LEU A 492 -31.77 -7.85 9.50
N ILE A 493 -32.31 -6.81 8.85
CA ILE A 493 -31.63 -5.52 8.73
C ILE A 493 -31.41 -4.88 10.10
N ASP A 494 -32.43 -4.91 10.98
CA ASP A 494 -32.30 -4.35 12.33
C ASP A 494 -31.27 -5.11 13.15
N HIS A 495 -31.31 -6.44 13.13
CA HIS A 495 -30.37 -7.26 13.88
C HIS A 495 -28.91 -7.00 13.44
N HIS A 496 -28.69 -6.90 12.13
CA HIS A 496 -27.39 -6.53 11.58
C HIS A 496 -26.93 -5.14 12.04
N PHE A 497 -27.80 -4.14 11.94
CA PHE A 497 -27.50 -2.78 12.34
C PHE A 497 -27.23 -2.65 13.85
N GLU A 498 -27.96 -3.39 14.70
CA GLU A 498 -27.72 -3.45 16.14
C GLU A 498 -26.32 -4.00 16.47
N LEU A 499 -25.85 -5.03 15.77
CA LEU A 499 -24.49 -5.57 15.91
C LEU A 499 -23.43 -4.56 15.47
N ARG A 500 -23.69 -3.78 14.41
CA ARG A 500 -22.78 -2.69 13.98
C ARG A 500 -22.65 -1.61 15.07
N ILE A 501 -23.77 -1.14 15.61
CA ILE A 501 -23.78 -0.13 16.68
C ILE A 501 -23.13 -0.67 17.97
N ASN A 502 -23.30 -1.95 18.27
CA ASN A 502 -22.61 -2.57 19.41
C ASN A 502 -21.10 -2.66 19.19
N GLY A 503 -20.67 -2.97 17.95
CA GLY A 503 -19.26 -2.95 17.56
C GLY A 503 -18.63 -1.58 17.75
N GLU A 504 -19.28 -0.52 17.27
CA GLU A 504 -18.81 0.86 17.42
C GLU A 504 -18.65 1.25 18.91
N LYS A 505 -19.63 0.91 19.77
CA LYS A 505 -19.53 1.15 21.21
C LYS A 505 -18.37 0.39 21.87
N LEU A 506 -18.14 -0.86 21.47
CA LEU A 506 -17.03 -1.67 21.99
C LEU A 506 -15.67 -1.10 21.56
N GLU A 507 -15.57 -0.65 20.31
CA GLU A 507 -14.36 0.00 19.78
C GLU A 507 -14.06 1.33 20.49
N GLU A 508 -15.08 2.16 20.77
CA GLU A 508 -14.93 3.38 21.56
C GLU A 508 -14.41 3.07 22.97
N LEU A 509 -14.99 2.09 23.66
CA LEU A 509 -14.55 1.66 24.99
C LEU A 509 -13.12 1.11 24.96
N LEU A 510 -12.77 0.33 23.93
CA LEU A 510 -11.42 -0.19 23.74
C LEU A 510 -10.43 0.94 23.49
N SER A 511 -10.80 1.94 22.70
CA SER A 511 -10.00 3.14 22.44
C SER A 511 -9.72 3.93 23.72
N GLU A 512 -10.74 4.17 24.54
CA GLU A 512 -10.58 4.82 25.85
C GLU A 512 -9.62 4.05 26.76
N ARG A 513 -9.76 2.71 26.83
CA ARG A 513 -8.87 1.86 27.64
C ARG A 513 -7.45 1.81 27.09
N ALA A 514 -7.27 1.83 25.78
CA ALA A 514 -5.95 1.91 25.14
C ALA A 514 -5.26 3.25 25.42
N ILE A 515 -6.00 4.36 25.42
CA ILE A 515 -5.49 5.68 25.82
C ILE A 515 -5.05 5.66 27.28
N GLN A 516 -5.87 5.09 28.17
CA GLN A 516 -5.53 4.94 29.59
C GLN A 516 -4.27 4.08 29.77
N PHE A 517 -4.19 2.93 29.10
CA PHE A 517 -3.03 2.04 29.15
C PHE A 517 -1.75 2.77 28.72
N ARG A 518 -1.79 3.48 27.59
CA ARG A 518 -0.66 4.27 27.07
C ARG A 518 -0.26 5.39 28.02
N ALA A 519 -1.21 6.05 28.69
CA ALA A 519 -0.94 7.08 29.68
C ALA A 519 -0.20 6.52 30.91
N ILE A 520 -0.63 5.35 31.42
CA ILE A 520 0.03 4.65 32.54
C ILE A 520 1.45 4.23 32.12
N GLN A 521 1.59 3.62 30.94
CA GLN A 521 2.89 3.19 30.41
C GLN A 521 3.88 4.36 30.25
N ARG A 522 3.45 5.50 29.69
CA ARG A 522 4.30 6.71 29.57
C ARG A 522 4.77 7.21 30.94
N ARG A 523 3.90 7.15 31.95
CA ARG A 523 4.23 7.56 33.32
C ARG A 523 5.23 6.60 33.97
N LEU A 524 5.08 5.29 33.74
CA LEU A 524 6.05 4.28 34.17
C LEU A 524 7.42 4.47 33.50
N LEU A 525 7.47 4.67 32.17
CA LEU A 525 8.73 4.93 31.45
C LEU A 525 9.46 6.17 31.98
N THR A 526 8.72 7.22 32.31
CA THR A 526 9.29 8.44 32.90
C THR A 526 9.90 8.15 34.27
N ARG A 527 9.26 7.28 35.07
CA ARG A 527 9.78 6.84 36.37
C ARG A 527 10.98 5.91 36.24
N PHE A 528 11.00 5.01 35.26
CA PHE A 528 12.14 4.11 35.00
C PHE A 528 13.37 4.83 34.45
N LYS A 529 13.19 5.97 33.78
CA LYS A 529 14.31 6.82 33.32
C LYS A 529 15.01 7.56 34.47
N ASP A 530 14.34 7.72 35.61
CA ASP A 530 14.91 8.40 36.78
C ASP A 530 16.00 7.53 37.41
N LYS A 531 17.16 8.13 37.69
CA LYS A 531 18.28 7.44 38.36
C LYS A 531 18.01 7.23 39.85
N THR A 532 17.05 7.96 40.41
CA THR A 532 16.63 7.82 41.81
C THR A 532 15.42 6.88 41.91
N PRO A 533 15.47 5.83 42.75
CA PRO A 533 14.37 4.87 42.84
C PRO A 533 13.16 5.51 43.53
N ALA A 534 12.19 5.97 42.73
CA ALA A 534 10.90 6.42 43.23
C ALA A 534 9.93 5.23 43.35
N PRO A 535 9.15 5.13 44.44
CA PRO A 535 8.15 4.08 44.59
C PRO A 535 7.11 4.18 43.47
N LEU A 536 6.75 3.03 42.91
CA LEU A 536 5.88 2.90 41.74
C LEU A 536 4.41 3.27 42.04
N GLN A 537 4.05 3.47 43.32
CA GLN A 537 2.71 3.86 43.79
C GLN A 537 1.57 3.04 43.14
N HIS A 538 1.72 1.71 43.06
CA HIS A 538 0.72 0.79 42.51
C HIS A 538 0.40 0.99 41.00
N LEU A 539 1.20 1.78 40.27
CA LEU A 539 1.04 1.98 38.83
C LEU A 539 1.19 0.68 38.02
N ASP A 540 1.97 -0.27 38.54
CA ASP A 540 2.10 -1.63 38.03
C ASP A 540 0.78 -2.43 38.14
N THR A 541 0.11 -2.37 39.30
CA THR A 541 -1.20 -3.01 39.47
C THR A 541 -2.30 -2.36 38.62
N LEU A 542 -2.25 -1.03 38.45
CA LEU A 542 -3.15 -0.32 37.53
C LEU A 542 -2.90 -0.73 36.08
N LEU A 543 -1.63 -0.90 35.69
CA LEU A 543 -1.27 -1.36 34.35
C LEU A 543 -1.82 -2.76 34.07
N ASP A 544 -1.67 -3.70 35.00
CA ASP A 544 -2.22 -5.07 34.87
C ASP A 544 -3.76 -5.07 34.82
N GLY A 545 -4.40 -4.25 35.65
CA GLY A 545 -5.86 -4.08 35.62
C GLY A 545 -6.36 -3.53 34.28
N THR A 546 -5.72 -2.48 33.75
CA THR A 546 -6.08 -1.93 32.44
C THR A 546 -5.75 -2.90 31.30
N TYR A 547 -4.64 -3.63 31.39
CA TYR A 547 -4.27 -4.67 30.42
C TYR A 547 -5.36 -5.75 30.31
N LYS A 548 -5.81 -6.31 31.43
CA LYS A 548 -6.90 -7.30 31.45
C LYS A 548 -8.20 -6.77 30.85
N GLN A 549 -8.53 -5.49 31.09
CA GLN A 549 -9.69 -4.85 30.48
C GLN A 549 -9.54 -4.70 28.96
N VAL A 550 -8.35 -4.33 28.48
CA VAL A 550 -8.05 -4.22 27.04
C VAL A 550 -8.20 -5.58 26.36
N ILE A 551 -7.67 -6.66 26.96
CA ILE A 551 -7.80 -8.02 26.41
C ILE A 551 -9.27 -8.46 26.38
N ALA A 552 -10.01 -8.30 27.49
CA ALA A 552 -11.42 -8.69 27.53
C ALA A 552 -12.29 -7.91 26.53
N LEU A 553 -11.99 -6.63 26.29
CA LEU A 553 -12.66 -5.84 25.26
C LEU A 553 -12.24 -6.27 23.84
N ALA A 554 -10.98 -6.64 23.62
CA ALA A 554 -10.52 -7.17 22.34
C ALA A 554 -11.25 -8.48 21.99
N ASP A 555 -11.34 -9.43 22.93
CA ASP A 555 -12.07 -10.68 22.75
C ASP A 555 -13.56 -10.41 22.45
N ALA A 556 -14.19 -9.46 23.15
CA ALA A 556 -15.59 -9.09 22.91
C ALA A 556 -15.80 -8.40 21.55
N VAL A 557 -14.82 -7.62 21.06
CA VAL A 557 -14.85 -7.02 19.72
C VAL A 557 -14.75 -8.11 18.65
N GLU A 558 -13.85 -9.08 18.81
CA GLU A 558 -13.72 -10.22 17.89
C GLU A 558 -15.02 -11.05 17.83
N GLU A 559 -15.61 -11.37 18.98
CA GLU A 559 -16.90 -12.08 19.05
C GLU A 559 -18.03 -11.29 18.35
N ASN A 560 -18.09 -9.96 18.55
CA ASN A 560 -19.07 -9.13 17.86
C ASN A 560 -18.81 -9.04 16.35
N GLN A 561 -17.55 -9.00 15.91
CA GLN A 561 -17.18 -9.00 14.49
C GLN A 561 -17.57 -10.33 13.82
N ASP A 562 -17.34 -11.47 14.48
CA ASP A 562 -17.77 -12.78 13.99
C ASP A 562 -19.29 -12.88 13.89
N ASN A 563 -20.01 -12.41 14.91
CA ASN A 563 -21.48 -12.37 14.90
C ASN A 563 -22.02 -11.42 13.83
N LEU A 564 -21.40 -10.26 13.65
CA LEU A 564 -21.75 -9.31 12.60
C LEU A 564 -21.58 -9.95 11.22
N PHE A 565 -20.45 -10.63 11.00
CA PHE A 565 -20.18 -11.31 9.74
C PHE A 565 -21.20 -12.43 9.46
N GLN A 566 -21.56 -13.23 10.47
CA GLN A 566 -22.63 -14.22 10.36
C GLN A 566 -23.97 -13.57 10.01
N SER A 567 -24.36 -12.51 10.71
CA SER A 567 -25.59 -11.75 10.43
C SER A 567 -25.58 -11.18 9.01
N PHE A 568 -24.43 -10.69 8.53
CA PHE A 568 -24.28 -10.16 7.19
C PHE A 568 -24.48 -11.24 6.11
N THR A 569 -23.94 -12.45 6.29
CA THR A 569 -24.16 -13.55 5.34
C THR A 569 -25.63 -13.98 5.26
N LYS A 570 -26.35 -13.98 6.39
CA LYS A 570 -27.80 -14.22 6.45
C LYS A 570 -28.57 -13.12 5.74
N LEU A 571 -28.21 -11.86 6.02
CA LEU A 571 -28.80 -10.69 5.37
C LEU A 571 -28.59 -10.76 3.85
N ARG A 572 -27.40 -11.11 3.37
CA ARG A 572 -27.14 -11.29 1.92
C ARG A 572 -28.03 -12.35 1.30
N SER A 573 -28.21 -13.49 1.97
CA SER A 573 -29.12 -14.57 1.52
C SER A 573 -30.56 -14.07 1.40
N ALA A 574 -31.04 -13.34 2.43
CA ALA A 574 -32.36 -12.73 2.43
C ALA A 574 -32.51 -11.66 1.32
N THR A 575 -31.51 -10.81 1.13
CA THR A 575 -31.47 -9.79 0.08
C THR A 575 -31.52 -10.43 -1.31
N HIS A 576 -30.76 -11.49 -1.56
CA HIS A 576 -30.83 -12.24 -2.82
C HIS A 576 -32.23 -12.82 -3.07
N LEU A 577 -32.87 -13.37 -2.03
CA LEU A 577 -34.24 -13.85 -2.12
C LEU A 577 -35.20 -12.72 -2.49
N VAL A 578 -35.13 -11.58 -1.81
CA VAL A 578 -35.99 -10.42 -2.10
C VAL A 578 -35.79 -9.93 -3.54
N ILE A 579 -34.55 -9.81 -4.03
CA ILE A 579 -34.26 -9.41 -5.42
C ILE A 579 -34.90 -10.38 -6.42
N LEU A 580 -34.74 -11.69 -6.19
CA LEU A 580 -35.35 -12.71 -7.03
C LEU A 580 -36.88 -12.61 -7.01
N LEU A 581 -37.50 -12.44 -5.84
CA LEU A 581 -38.95 -12.29 -5.73
C LEU A 581 -39.45 -11.04 -6.46
N ILE A 582 -38.76 -9.91 -6.35
CA ILE A 582 -39.08 -8.69 -7.09
C ILE A 582 -38.97 -8.94 -8.61
N GLY A 583 -37.91 -9.63 -9.03
CA GLY A 583 -37.70 -10.06 -10.42
C GLY A 583 -38.87 -10.89 -10.96
N LEU A 584 -39.30 -11.91 -10.22
CA LEU A 584 -40.39 -12.81 -10.60
C LEU A 584 -41.77 -12.16 -10.50
N TRP A 585 -41.96 -11.20 -9.60
CA TRP A 585 -43.22 -10.50 -9.41
C TRP A 585 -43.51 -9.49 -10.53
N GLN A 586 -42.51 -8.69 -10.90
CA GLN A 586 -42.65 -7.65 -11.93
C GLN A 586 -42.19 -8.09 -13.33
N LYS A 587 -41.68 -9.32 -13.47
CA LYS A 587 -41.09 -9.87 -14.70
C LYS A 587 -40.00 -8.94 -15.26
N LEU A 588 -39.03 -8.61 -14.41
CA LEU A 588 -37.92 -7.72 -14.77
C LEU A 588 -37.00 -8.38 -15.81
N SER A 589 -36.36 -7.55 -16.64
CA SER A 589 -35.32 -8.01 -17.58
C SER A 589 -34.04 -8.41 -16.82
N PRO A 590 -33.16 -9.26 -17.39
CA PRO A 590 -31.89 -9.62 -16.74
C PRO A 590 -31.03 -8.39 -16.41
N ASP A 591 -31.02 -7.37 -17.27
CA ASP A 591 -30.28 -6.13 -17.02
C ASP A 591 -30.84 -5.37 -15.81
N GLN A 592 -32.17 -5.36 -15.62
CA GLN A 592 -32.80 -4.72 -14.46
C GLN A 592 -32.53 -5.48 -13.17
N VAL A 593 -32.50 -6.81 -13.23
CA VAL A 593 -32.08 -7.64 -12.10
C VAL A 593 -30.62 -7.38 -11.76
N ALA A 594 -29.73 -7.23 -12.75
CA ALA A 594 -28.33 -6.89 -12.53
C ALA A 594 -28.16 -5.50 -11.87
N ILE A 595 -28.98 -4.51 -12.25
CA ILE A 595 -29.01 -3.20 -11.58
C ILE A 595 -29.43 -3.34 -10.11
N LEU A 596 -30.46 -4.15 -9.83
CA LEU A 596 -30.90 -4.41 -8.45
C LEU A 596 -29.84 -5.16 -7.65
N GLU A 597 -29.20 -6.16 -8.24
CA GLU A 597 -28.11 -6.90 -7.61
C GLU A 597 -26.95 -5.96 -7.26
N ALA A 598 -26.54 -5.09 -8.18
CA ALA A 598 -25.51 -4.08 -7.92
C ALA A 598 -25.91 -3.05 -6.84
N ALA A 599 -27.19 -2.70 -6.75
CA ALA A 599 -27.67 -1.70 -5.79
C ALA A 599 -27.84 -2.26 -4.36
N PHE A 600 -28.30 -3.51 -4.23
CA PHE A 600 -28.60 -4.14 -2.94
C PHE A 600 -27.44 -4.99 -2.40
N LEU A 601 -26.49 -5.39 -3.24
CA LEU A 601 -25.35 -6.22 -2.84
C LEU A 601 -24.01 -5.57 -3.26
N PRO A 602 -23.71 -4.35 -2.77
CA PRO A 602 -22.51 -3.63 -3.17
C PRO A 602 -21.21 -4.20 -2.56
N LEU A 603 -21.30 -4.86 -1.40
CA LEU A 603 -20.15 -5.24 -0.57
C LEU A 603 -20.13 -6.74 -0.27
N GLN A 604 -18.91 -7.31 -0.14
CA GLN A 604 -18.71 -8.70 0.31
C GLN A 604 -18.61 -8.85 1.83
N GLN A 605 -18.24 -7.79 2.54
CA GLN A 605 -18.21 -7.67 4.00
C GLN A 605 -18.34 -6.19 4.40
N ASP A 606 -18.88 -5.90 5.57
CA ASP A 606 -18.83 -4.57 6.14
C ASP A 606 -17.41 -4.22 6.58
N THR A 607 -17.04 -2.95 6.37
CA THR A 607 -15.80 -2.36 6.89
C THR A 607 -16.16 -1.32 7.95
N GLN A 608 -15.17 -0.92 8.76
CA GLN A 608 -15.40 0.09 9.81
C GLN A 608 -15.93 1.42 9.24
N GLU A 609 -15.47 1.83 8.04
CA GLU A 609 -15.88 3.08 7.42
C GLU A 609 -17.11 2.95 6.51
N LEU A 610 -17.28 1.79 5.88
CA LEU A 610 -18.32 1.56 4.88
C LEU A 610 -19.05 0.25 5.16
N GLY A 611 -20.35 0.35 5.38
CA GLY A 611 -21.22 -0.81 5.49
C GLY A 611 -22.42 -0.80 4.56
N TRP A 612 -23.22 -1.82 4.74
CA TRP A 612 -24.31 -2.18 3.83
C TRP A 612 -25.46 -1.18 3.84
N GLU A 613 -25.86 -0.69 5.02
CA GLU A 613 -27.01 0.21 5.15
C GLU A 613 -26.80 1.54 4.42
N GLU A 614 -25.62 2.15 4.56
CA GLU A 614 -25.28 3.42 3.91
C GLU A 614 -25.24 3.28 2.39
N THR A 615 -24.60 2.22 1.91
CA THR A 615 -24.36 1.98 0.48
C THR A 615 -25.66 1.65 -0.25
N VAL A 616 -26.49 0.79 0.35
CA VAL A 616 -27.80 0.44 -0.20
C VAL A 616 -28.77 1.62 -0.11
N ASP A 617 -28.78 2.39 0.98
CA ASP A 617 -29.62 3.60 1.07
C ASP A 617 -29.24 4.62 -0.02
N ALA A 618 -27.93 4.84 -0.23
CA ALA A 618 -27.44 5.74 -1.26
C ALA A 618 -27.79 5.27 -2.68
N ALA A 619 -27.63 3.97 -2.97
CA ALA A 619 -27.94 3.37 -4.27
C ALA A 619 -29.44 3.41 -4.57
N ILE A 620 -30.28 2.99 -3.61
CA ILE A 620 -31.74 3.06 -3.75
C ILE A 620 -32.20 4.51 -3.87
N SER A 621 -31.63 5.42 -3.08
CA SER A 621 -31.95 6.84 -3.16
C SER A 621 -31.66 7.41 -4.56
N HIS A 622 -30.52 7.03 -5.14
CA HIS A 622 -30.15 7.40 -6.49
C HIS A 622 -31.14 6.83 -7.52
N LEU A 623 -31.44 5.53 -7.47
CA LEU A 623 -32.40 4.88 -8.37
C LEU A 623 -33.82 5.48 -8.26
N LEU A 624 -34.27 5.79 -7.04
CA LEU A 624 -35.56 6.45 -6.82
C LEU A 624 -35.57 7.88 -7.39
N LYS A 625 -34.44 8.59 -7.34
CA LYS A 625 -34.29 9.95 -7.86
C LYS A 625 -34.25 10.00 -9.38
N THR A 626 -33.47 9.12 -10.01
CA THR A 626 -33.18 9.15 -11.46
C THR A 626 -34.17 8.34 -12.29
N CYS A 627 -34.62 7.17 -11.81
CA CYS A 627 -35.43 6.25 -12.61
C CYS A 627 -36.93 6.32 -12.30
N LEU A 628 -37.30 6.61 -11.04
CA LEU A 628 -38.66 6.33 -10.55
C LEU A 628 -39.41 7.55 -9.99
N SER A 629 -38.79 8.72 -9.85
CA SER A 629 -39.49 9.94 -9.38
C SER A 629 -40.16 10.67 -10.53
N LYS A 630 -41.40 11.11 -10.31
CA LYS A 630 -42.19 11.90 -11.28
C LYS A 630 -42.18 13.40 -10.99
N SER A 631 -41.63 13.85 -9.85
CA SER A 631 -41.71 15.26 -9.44
C SER A 631 -40.36 15.82 -8.99
N SER A 632 -40.01 17.00 -9.50
CA SER A 632 -38.77 17.74 -9.15
C SER A 632 -38.72 18.14 -7.67
N LYS A 633 -39.87 18.30 -7.02
CA LYS A 633 -39.98 18.62 -5.59
C LYS A 633 -39.58 17.44 -4.69
N GLU A 634 -39.85 16.21 -5.14
CA GLU A 634 -39.49 14.98 -4.42
C GLU A 634 -38.01 14.61 -4.64
N GLN A 635 -37.45 14.93 -5.81
CA GLN A 635 -36.01 14.79 -6.09
C GLN A 635 -35.13 15.69 -5.21
N ALA A 636 -35.68 16.79 -4.69
CA ALA A 636 -34.96 17.78 -3.89
C ALA A 636 -35.05 17.56 -2.37
N LEU A 637 -36.09 16.86 -1.86
CA LEU A 637 -36.45 16.97 -0.44
C LEU A 637 -36.01 15.83 0.49
N ASN A 638 -35.62 14.63 0.04
CA ASN A 638 -35.34 13.52 0.98
C ASN A 638 -34.24 12.52 0.58
N LEU A 639 -33.53 12.75 -0.54
CA LEU A 639 -32.61 11.77 -1.13
C LEU A 639 -31.17 12.30 -1.13
N SER A 640 -30.68 12.73 0.05
CA SER A 640 -29.25 12.97 0.26
C SER A 640 -28.52 11.62 0.38
N SER A 641 -27.59 11.37 -0.54
CA SER A 641 -26.66 10.24 -0.51
C SER A 641 -25.47 10.60 0.38
N GLN A 642 -25.58 10.38 1.69
CA GLN A 642 -24.45 10.50 2.62
C GLN A 642 -23.98 9.09 2.96
N LEU A 643 -22.67 8.84 2.81
CA LEU A 643 -22.03 7.57 3.14
C LEU A 643 -21.48 7.62 4.56
N ASN A 644 -22.36 7.83 5.55
CA ASN A 644 -22.03 7.80 6.97
C ASN A 644 -22.98 6.85 7.68
N ILE A 645 -22.51 6.19 8.74
CA ILE A 645 -23.34 5.29 9.54
C ILE A 645 -24.67 5.98 9.92
N PRO A 646 -25.83 5.39 9.57
CA PRO A 646 -27.11 6.01 9.86
C PRO A 646 -27.38 5.95 11.36
N LYS A 647 -28.29 6.80 11.86
CA LYS A 647 -28.72 6.73 13.26
C LYS A 647 -29.74 5.62 13.49
N ASP A 648 -30.51 5.30 12.45
CA ASP A 648 -31.62 4.35 12.47
C ASP A 648 -31.89 3.76 11.08
N THR A 649 -32.43 2.55 11.05
CA THR A 649 -32.77 1.83 9.80
C THR A 649 -34.09 2.32 9.17
N SER A 650 -34.81 3.26 9.81
CA SER A 650 -36.16 3.65 9.39
C SER A 650 -36.21 4.27 7.99
N ARG A 651 -35.17 5.05 7.63
CA ARG A 651 -35.04 5.67 6.30
C ARG A 651 -34.87 4.62 5.22
N LEU A 652 -33.93 3.69 5.42
CA LEU A 652 -33.65 2.59 4.50
C LEU A 652 -34.90 1.75 4.25
N LYS A 653 -35.61 1.35 5.32
CA LYS A 653 -36.85 0.57 5.20
C LYS A 653 -37.91 1.31 4.39
N LYS A 654 -38.09 2.62 4.62
CA LYS A 654 -39.03 3.46 3.84
C LYS A 654 -38.63 3.55 2.36
N HIS A 655 -37.33 3.62 2.06
CA HIS A 655 -36.86 3.66 0.68
C HIS A 655 -37.06 2.30 -0.02
N ILE A 656 -36.84 1.19 0.67
CA ILE A 656 -37.09 -0.17 0.15
C ILE A 656 -38.58 -0.39 -0.12
N THR A 657 -39.48 -0.03 0.83
CA THR A 657 -40.93 -0.13 0.58
C THR A 657 -41.37 0.74 -0.58
N LEU A 658 -40.87 1.99 -0.65
CA LEU A 658 -41.18 2.91 -1.74
C LEU A 658 -40.68 2.39 -3.10
N LEU A 659 -39.51 1.75 -3.15
CA LEU A 659 -38.99 1.11 -4.36
C LEU A 659 -39.92 0.00 -4.83
N CYS A 660 -40.31 -0.91 -3.93
CA CYS A 660 -41.25 -1.99 -4.23
C CYS A 660 -42.60 -1.45 -4.74
N ASP A 661 -43.14 -0.42 -4.08
CA ASP A 661 -44.42 0.21 -4.47
C ASP A 661 -44.36 0.88 -5.84
N ARG A 662 -43.23 1.53 -6.19
CA ARG A 662 -43.06 2.18 -7.50
C ARG A 662 -42.84 1.17 -8.62
N LEU A 663 -42.11 0.08 -8.36
CA LEU A 663 -42.01 -1.04 -9.28
C LEU A 663 -43.37 -1.70 -9.51
N ALA A 664 -44.19 -1.84 -8.46
CA ALA A 664 -45.57 -2.32 -8.54
C ALA A 664 -46.45 -1.49 -9.47
N LYS A 665 -46.23 -0.16 -9.46
CA LYS A 665 -46.95 0.81 -10.30
C LYS A 665 -46.40 0.90 -11.74
N GLY A 666 -45.56 -0.06 -12.16
CA GLY A 666 -45.02 -0.14 -13.52
C GLY A 666 -43.71 0.61 -13.75
N GLY A 667 -43.01 1.02 -12.68
CA GLY A 667 -41.68 1.61 -12.77
C GLY A 667 -40.67 0.67 -13.44
N ARG A 668 -39.68 1.23 -14.15
CA ARG A 668 -38.60 0.49 -14.80
C ARG A 668 -37.26 1.13 -14.42
N LEU A 669 -36.22 0.31 -14.29
CA LEU A 669 -34.88 0.74 -13.90
C LEU A 669 -34.03 0.95 -15.16
N CYS A 670 -33.32 2.08 -15.25
CA CYS A 670 -32.45 2.46 -16.37
C CYS A 670 -31.24 3.24 -15.83
N LEU A 671 -30.04 2.97 -16.35
CA LEU A 671 -28.80 3.68 -15.97
C LEU A 671 -28.51 4.91 -16.84
N SER A 672 -29.25 5.09 -17.95
CA SER A 672 -29.00 6.13 -18.94
C SER A 672 -29.65 7.46 -18.56
N THR A 673 -28.88 8.55 -18.61
CA THR A 673 -29.39 9.93 -18.59
C THR A 673 -30.24 10.29 -19.82
N ASP A 674 -30.21 9.47 -20.88
CA ASP A 674 -30.89 9.73 -22.17
C ASP A 674 -32.26 9.08 -22.34
N ALA A 675 -32.78 8.34 -21.35
CA ALA A 675 -34.10 7.69 -21.45
C ALA A 675 -35.28 8.58 -21.02
N ALA A 676 -35.09 9.89 -20.91
CA ALA A 676 -36.15 10.88 -20.70
C ALA A 676 -36.72 11.40 -22.03
N ALA A 677 -37.06 10.50 -22.95
CA ALA A 677 -37.93 10.83 -24.08
C ALA A 677 -39.18 9.94 -23.99
N PRO A 678 -40.38 10.49 -23.74
CA PRO A 678 -41.59 9.70 -23.73
C PRO A 678 -41.82 9.11 -25.13
N GLN A 679 -42.01 7.79 -25.20
CA GLN A 679 -42.42 7.12 -26.44
C GLN A 679 -43.78 7.66 -26.87
N THR A 680 -43.80 8.38 -27.99
CA THR A 680 -45.02 8.89 -28.62
C THR A 680 -45.85 7.71 -29.15
N ILE A 681 -47.03 7.52 -28.57
CA ILE A 681 -48.04 6.59 -29.06
C ILE A 681 -48.53 7.12 -30.41
N VAL A 682 -48.27 6.37 -31.49
CA VAL A 682 -48.84 6.63 -32.81
C VAL A 682 -50.23 5.99 -32.89
N MET A 683 -51.24 6.80 -33.19
CA MET A 683 -52.55 6.38 -33.71
C MET A 683 -52.92 7.27 -34.91
N PRO A 684 -53.76 6.79 -35.85
CA PRO A 684 -53.65 7.08 -37.27
C PRO A 684 -54.80 7.93 -37.84
N GLY A 685 -54.52 8.58 -38.97
CA GLY A 685 -55.50 9.31 -39.80
C GLY A 685 -55.48 10.81 -39.53
N GLY A 686 -55.46 11.70 -40.50
CA GLY A 686 -55.49 11.64 -41.96
C GLY A 686 -55.65 13.09 -42.44
N CYS A 687 -55.00 13.44 -43.56
CA CYS A 687 -55.29 14.52 -44.52
C CYS A 687 -53.99 15.12 -45.12
N THR A 688 -53.82 14.78 -46.40
CA THR A 688 -53.14 15.42 -47.55
C THR A 688 -53.10 16.97 -47.53
N ALA A 689 -52.26 17.75 -48.24
CA ALA A 689 -51.06 17.58 -49.08
C ALA A 689 -50.65 18.96 -49.69
N ILE A 690 -49.33 19.30 -49.75
CA ILE A 690 -48.58 20.03 -50.84
C ILE A 690 -48.83 21.58 -51.03
N PRO A 691 -47.94 22.44 -51.66
CA PRO A 691 -46.46 22.51 -51.83
C PRO A 691 -45.80 23.90 -51.49
N GLU A 692 -44.45 23.91 -51.52
CA GLU A 692 -43.47 24.96 -51.93
C GLU A 692 -43.79 26.47 -51.82
N SER A 693 -42.88 27.24 -51.18
CA SER A 693 -41.97 28.17 -51.87
C SER A 693 -41.10 29.02 -50.93
N ASP A 694 -39.91 29.35 -51.42
CA ASP A 694 -38.89 30.25 -50.86
C ASP A 694 -39.41 31.66 -50.56
N LEU A 695 -38.80 32.34 -49.57
CA LEU A 695 -38.43 33.75 -49.65
C LEU A 695 -37.33 34.09 -48.63
N GLU A 696 -36.20 34.53 -49.17
CA GLU A 696 -35.10 35.22 -48.49
C GLU A 696 -35.50 36.62 -48.00
N GLU A 697 -34.86 37.10 -46.93
CA GLU A 697 -34.33 38.48 -46.79
C GLU A 697 -33.35 38.47 -45.59
N ARG A 698 -32.02 38.43 -45.84
CA ARG A 698 -31.03 39.54 -45.76
C ARG A 698 -30.98 40.24 -44.38
N SER A 699 -29.83 40.52 -43.75
CA SER A 699 -28.54 40.99 -44.29
C SER A 699 -27.48 41.18 -43.17
N ILE A 700 -26.19 40.92 -43.50
CA ILE A 700 -24.97 41.78 -43.29
C ILE A 700 -24.50 41.98 -41.81
N GLU A 701 -23.24 41.99 -41.33
CA GLU A 701 -21.85 42.31 -41.75
C GLU A 701 -20.89 41.66 -40.69
N GLN A 702 -19.82 40.93 -41.05
CA GLN A 702 -18.38 41.31 -41.10
C GLN A 702 -17.65 41.74 -39.80
N ASP A 703 -16.62 40.95 -39.47
CA ASP A 703 -15.31 41.16 -38.81
C ASP A 703 -14.93 42.48 -38.11
N SER A 704 -14.29 42.39 -36.94
CA SER A 704 -12.85 42.72 -36.76
C SER A 704 -12.32 42.59 -35.31
N THR A 705 -11.05 42.18 -35.24
CA THR A 705 -9.97 42.31 -34.23
C THR A 705 -10.11 43.26 -33.03
N GLU A 706 -9.61 42.82 -31.85
CA GLU A 706 -8.60 43.47 -30.97
C GLU A 706 -8.47 42.72 -29.61
N LEU A 707 -7.30 42.15 -29.27
CA LEU A 707 -6.28 42.72 -28.35
C LEU A 707 -6.82 43.14 -26.96
N PHE A 708 -6.56 42.34 -25.93
CA PHE A 708 -6.67 42.76 -24.52
C PHE A 708 -5.29 42.87 -23.87
N THR A 709 -4.94 44.10 -23.47
CA THR A 709 -3.75 44.51 -22.74
C THR A 709 -3.96 44.52 -21.22
N ASN A 710 -2.86 44.25 -20.49
CA ASN A 710 -2.65 44.35 -19.05
C ASN A 710 -2.96 45.72 -18.42
N HIS A 711 -3.27 45.73 -17.10
CA HIS A 711 -2.69 46.71 -16.16
C HIS A 711 -2.66 46.23 -14.68
N LYS A 712 -1.52 46.53 -14.03
CA LYS A 712 -1.03 46.33 -12.65
C LYS A 712 -1.83 47.11 -11.58
N HIS A 713 -1.86 46.72 -10.30
CA HIS A 713 -1.00 47.14 -9.16
C HIS A 713 -1.62 46.53 -7.86
N LEU A 714 -0.97 46.11 -6.77
CA LEU A 714 0.09 46.69 -5.92
C LEU A 714 0.69 45.62 -4.97
N ILE A 715 1.94 45.85 -4.55
CA ILE A 715 2.80 45.07 -3.64
C ILE A 715 2.64 45.58 -2.19
N VAL A 716 2.62 44.68 -1.20
CA VAL A 716 3.15 44.92 0.17
C VAL A 716 3.85 43.65 0.67
N GLU A 717 5.03 43.84 1.27
CA GLU A 717 6.04 42.86 1.69
C GLU A 717 5.73 42.09 3.00
N THR A 718 6.14 40.80 3.02
CA THR A 718 6.72 39.85 4.03
C THR A 718 6.71 40.13 5.58
N PRO A 719 6.88 39.13 6.51
CA PRO A 719 7.75 37.93 6.38
C PRO A 719 7.38 36.59 7.11
N MET A 720 8.21 35.57 6.77
CA MET A 720 8.61 34.32 7.49
C MET A 720 7.77 33.02 7.35
N PRO A 721 8.39 31.90 6.88
CA PRO A 721 7.77 30.57 6.85
C PRO A 721 8.13 29.70 8.07
N GLU A 722 7.13 28.96 8.54
CA GLU A 722 7.26 27.89 9.54
C GLU A 722 7.94 26.64 8.96
N VAL A 723 8.78 26.04 9.79
CA VAL A 723 9.48 24.78 9.58
C VAL A 723 8.54 23.62 9.93
N SER A 724 8.35 22.68 9.00
CA SER A 724 7.76 21.36 9.28
C SER A 724 8.87 20.32 9.46
N PRO A 725 8.80 19.42 10.48
CA PRO A 725 9.82 18.42 10.72
C PRO A 725 9.52 17.12 9.95
N LEU A 726 10.49 16.64 9.18
CA LEU A 726 10.48 15.29 8.61
C LEU A 726 10.96 14.29 9.65
N GLN A 727 10.09 13.33 9.97
CA GLN A 727 10.37 12.14 10.77
C GLN A 727 11.40 11.25 10.06
N GLY A 728 12.40 10.83 10.84
CA GLY A 728 13.44 9.90 10.40
C GLY A 728 12.96 8.46 10.31
N VAL A 729 13.47 7.78 9.29
CA VAL A 729 13.53 6.33 9.18
C VAL A 729 14.83 5.90 9.86
N SER A 730 14.75 4.94 10.78
CA SER A 730 15.90 4.35 11.46
C SER A 730 16.38 3.11 10.70
N GLU A 731 17.67 3.06 10.41
CA GLU A 731 18.51 1.86 10.43
C GLU A 731 19.64 2.08 11.45
#